data_AF-A0A5M9WJN6-F1
#
_entry.id   AF-A0A5M9WJN6-F1
#
_cell.length_a   1.000
_cell.length_b   1.000
_cell.length_c   1.000
_cell.angle_alpha   90.00
_cell.angle_beta   90.00
_cell.angle_gamma   90.00
#
_symmetry.space_group_name_H-M   'P 1'
#
loop_
_entity.id
_entity.type
_entity.pdbx_description
1 polymer ?
#
loop_
_entity_poly.entity_id
_entity_poly.type
_entity_poly.pdbx_seq_one_letter_code
_entity_poly.pdbx_strand_id
1 'polypeptide(L)'
;MNLRRGFIIFLVFWLAIGTMLPTSGYALSDPSASIITSESTGVDVNRSAEDAVLIGQVDVEGWDPDFYEEPEDVNEGEEHMKESDPFTVTDDTYGEHMFTTQAAALANETLVMNPGESYTFTNTGTVARSLSINASTSRGSAYDYANYRPDGSISGDNLDFTGSITVNSGYTIVITSSGENPFTVTVRPEFSYGVSTNPAMHRVTLSKGESYRFFNEGSQSRVLSAGTSTAQDKKIDYAVYKEDGSLVSSNFQTTGKPSVAGGNEVIITGAGSQPVSVGFPYEVYTGDWSDEPAYTRVTLNQGESYQFTNISSKSDALQSDGTSKDKHDYVVYLPDGTESTTGTNSTTKPTIAAGRTAVVTLVTSTPVTYGVPYRTFDVQKAGGDAITRVTVYPGESVIFRNNGSLANPIKNNASSANGAVFDYTLYTSENVVHSDGFNKNVNPMIRSQGYAIVSVVGQVPIEFSYTDDFSFEYSMEPSHHRVTLNQGESVTFWNYGSSREYLDSDASSTNKARLFDYVTYYPDGTERSTKKSTATAPVVYYGNKAVITSVSAQPVTMGAIYTIFDVEDRPNEALSKITVEPGQSVKFQNGGSLWNPIRSNAKSVGSLYDVVVYKSDGKAYSDKFNNYGSLANIPSGGEAIVTVVGSTPILFEYTDDFSVVDSKEPAYLRVTLNKGESYAFTNISSDSKRIRTDASSNQQKFFDYIIFNSDGTESSKRTAVAFDPLVLGSKKIVVTNISEQAITYGGIYRIFRGQDDEVPSPETEITVKQGQSAVFTNPGATTALINRVGTNSSIVDFVVYEGTDKFLHLTAGSDLDAWEIPAGGTLVMTAISAEPVTIQYSAPVTASPSQEPALLKRNLEPNTTAIFSNTSSFSSVLFTSQVEGLVYDYVIRNQNQVIVKEGKDAVGPQHVPGRSDIQVHNVSDQTLKFVAPYRNFTVKQVEVEFLTLYENTETELPKEQKGNIYYRFSPYSSDKYRIAIKESGDFSIEPRMELYEDKELSMPLVSSVDQEQVYGEQYTVLEWDLQGGKTYYLKLSEKEGKPIKGAIKAAWMNIRNDNSYEYGYANQLLKVVLYTGDQIVFEYDRNGNLTKRTKKIFPFN
;
A
#
# COMPACT_ATOMS: atom_id res chain seq x y z
N MET A 1 8.77 37.62 18.31
CA MET A 1 8.24 38.58 17.30
C MET A 1 7.02 37.93 16.66
N ASN A 2 5.83 38.55 16.56
CA ASN A 2 5.43 39.59 15.59
C ASN A 2 5.82 39.20 14.15
N LEU A 3 4.93 39.04 13.16
CA LEU A 3 3.62 39.68 12.89
C LEU A 3 2.54 38.74 12.26
N ARG A 4 1.25 39.09 12.48
CA ARG A 4 0.03 38.89 11.62
C ARG A 4 -0.42 37.44 11.30
N ARG A 5 -1.66 37.01 11.66
CA ARG A 5 -3.02 37.31 11.09
C ARG A 5 -3.24 36.73 9.68
N GLY A 6 -4.35 36.05 9.35
CA GLY A 6 -5.57 35.64 10.09
C GLY A 6 -6.41 34.65 9.22
N PHE A 7 -7.23 33.75 9.76
CA PHE A 7 -8.57 33.94 10.35
C PHE A 7 -9.70 34.31 9.36
N ILE A 8 -10.42 33.29 8.86
CA ILE A 8 -11.82 33.21 8.36
C ILE A 8 -12.10 31.69 8.32
N ILE A 9 -12.96 31.08 9.15
CA ILE A 9 -14.43 31.17 9.31
C ILE A 9 -15.20 30.30 8.28
N PHE A 10 -15.99 29.37 8.84
CA PHE A 10 -16.92 28.46 8.18
C PHE A 10 -17.95 29.15 7.27
N LEU A 11 -18.39 28.45 6.22
CA LEU A 11 -19.81 28.45 5.86
C LEU A 11 -20.23 27.06 5.35
N VAL A 12 -21.26 26.49 5.97
CA VAL A 12 -21.97 25.30 5.45
C VAL A 12 -23.16 25.78 4.64
N PHE A 13 -23.39 25.20 3.46
CA PHE A 13 -24.71 25.24 2.83
C PHE A 13 -25.08 23.90 2.19
N TRP A 14 -26.23 23.39 2.58
CA TRP A 14 -26.91 22.27 1.93
C TRP A 14 -27.60 22.74 0.65
N LEU A 15 -27.60 21.91 -0.39
CA LEU A 15 -28.76 21.79 -1.27
C LEU A 15 -28.87 20.37 -1.81
N ALA A 16 -30.07 19.79 -1.76
CA ALA A 16 -30.37 18.47 -2.29
C ALA A 16 -31.37 18.58 -3.44
N ILE A 17 -31.01 18.04 -4.60
CA ILE A 17 -31.81 17.64 -5.77
C ILE A 17 -30.86 16.76 -6.62
N GLY A 18 -31.26 15.65 -7.24
CA GLY A 18 -32.59 15.05 -7.28
C GLY A 18 -32.96 14.55 -8.68
N THR A 19 -32.27 13.51 -9.19
CA THR A 19 -32.53 12.93 -10.51
C THR A 19 -32.65 11.40 -10.43
N MET A 20 -33.74 10.87 -10.99
CA MET A 20 -34.03 9.44 -11.05
C MET A 20 -33.23 8.74 -12.16
N LEU A 21 -32.88 7.48 -11.96
CA LEU A 21 -32.66 6.50 -13.04
C LEU A 21 -33.39 5.18 -12.72
N PRO A 22 -33.82 4.41 -13.74
CA PRO A 22 -34.85 3.38 -13.58
C PRO A 22 -34.31 2.01 -13.14
N THR A 23 -35.22 1.19 -12.63
CA THR A 23 -34.98 -0.22 -12.29
C THR A 23 -34.87 -1.12 -13.51
N SER A 24 -33.81 -1.92 -13.59
CA SER A 24 -33.76 -3.14 -14.40
C SER A 24 -32.94 -4.22 -13.67
N GLY A 25 -33.61 -5.15 -13.00
CA GLY A 25 -32.96 -6.33 -12.41
C GLY A 25 -33.14 -7.55 -13.30
N TYR A 26 -32.14 -8.43 -13.35
CA TYR A 26 -32.32 -9.81 -13.80
C TYR A 26 -31.40 -10.79 -13.05
N ALA A 27 -31.89 -12.03 -12.95
CA ALA A 27 -31.35 -13.21 -12.30
C ALA A 27 -29.85 -13.27 -11.96
N LEU A 28 -29.55 -13.60 -10.69
CA LEU A 28 -28.36 -14.36 -10.35
C LEU A 28 -28.54 -15.81 -10.82
N SER A 29 -27.59 -16.32 -11.59
CA SER A 29 -27.44 -17.76 -11.89
C SER A 29 -26.04 -18.21 -11.50
N ASP A 30 -25.95 -19.00 -10.44
CA ASP A 30 -24.75 -19.75 -10.06
C ASP A 30 -24.40 -20.78 -11.14
N PRO A 31 -23.11 -21.00 -11.42
CA PRO A 31 -22.66 -22.39 -11.48
C PRO A 31 -21.35 -22.64 -10.74
N SER A 32 -21.45 -23.49 -9.72
CA SER A 32 -20.33 -24.23 -9.13
C SER A 32 -19.47 -24.93 -10.20
N ALA A 33 -18.15 -24.76 -10.13
CA ALA A 33 -17.19 -25.59 -10.88
C ALA A 33 -16.05 -26.02 -9.95
N SER A 34 -16.01 -27.30 -9.60
CA SER A 34 -14.90 -27.91 -8.86
C SER A 34 -13.70 -28.13 -9.78
N ILE A 35 -12.49 -27.87 -9.27
CA ILE A 35 -11.24 -28.24 -9.94
C ILE A 35 -10.41 -29.11 -8.99
N ILE A 36 -9.91 -30.21 -9.54
CA ILE A 36 -9.22 -31.29 -8.82
C ILE A 36 -7.74 -30.93 -8.68
N THR A 37 -7.20 -30.99 -7.47
CA THR A 37 -5.75 -30.93 -7.23
C THR A 37 -5.15 -32.32 -7.41
N SER A 38 -4.23 -32.47 -8.37
CA SER A 38 -3.49 -33.71 -8.61
C SER A 38 -2.41 -33.95 -7.57
N GLU A 39 -2.23 -35.22 -7.18
CA GLU A 39 -1.10 -35.67 -6.36
C GLU A 39 0.25 -35.50 -7.07
N SER A 40 1.31 -35.35 -6.29
CA SER A 40 2.71 -35.51 -6.72
C SER A 40 3.52 -36.04 -5.53
N THR A 41 4.36 -37.06 -5.76
CA THR A 41 4.86 -37.94 -4.69
C THR A 41 6.39 -37.98 -4.59
N GLY A 42 6.86 -38.29 -3.37
CA GLY A 42 8.21 -38.79 -3.11
C GLY A 42 9.23 -37.79 -2.55
N VAL A 43 10.27 -38.21 -1.81
CA VAL A 43 10.61 -39.55 -1.29
C VAL A 43 11.34 -39.40 0.06
N ASP A 44 11.18 -40.36 0.97
CA ASP A 44 11.88 -40.44 2.27
C ASP A 44 13.41 -40.53 2.17
N VAL A 45 14.08 -40.09 3.25
CA VAL A 45 15.31 -40.76 3.74
C VAL A 45 15.19 -40.91 5.26
N ASN A 46 15.44 -42.12 5.77
CA ASN A 46 15.18 -42.51 7.17
C ASN A 46 16.45 -43.06 7.84
N ARG A 47 16.68 -42.72 9.12
CA ARG A 47 17.51 -43.44 10.10
C ARG A 47 17.16 -42.95 11.52
N SER A 48 16.60 -43.81 12.38
CA SER A 48 17.33 -44.71 13.33
C SER A 48 17.83 -43.96 14.57
N ALA A 49 17.10 -43.93 15.70
CA ALA A 49 17.02 -44.98 16.75
C ALA A 49 18.29 -45.00 17.65
N GLU A 50 18.24 -45.13 18.99
CA GLU A 50 17.18 -45.43 19.99
C GLU A 50 17.30 -44.40 21.17
N ASP A 51 16.44 -44.30 22.21
CA ASP A 51 15.90 -45.35 23.09
C ASP A 51 14.63 -44.93 23.90
N ALA A 52 14.12 -45.86 24.71
CA ALA A 52 12.87 -45.92 25.49
C ALA A 52 12.70 -44.87 26.65
N VAL A 53 11.53 -44.63 27.28
CA VAL A 53 10.16 -45.22 27.17
C VAL A 53 9.05 -44.25 27.67
N LEU A 54 7.79 -44.66 27.47
CA LEU A 54 6.49 -44.17 27.99
C LEU A 54 6.48 -43.75 29.49
N ILE A 55 5.51 -43.02 30.05
CA ILE A 55 4.03 -43.02 29.86
C ILE A 55 3.48 -41.58 29.97
N GLY A 56 2.36 -41.28 29.28
CA GLY A 56 1.67 -39.98 29.37
C GLY A 56 0.25 -40.07 29.94
N GLN A 57 -0.27 -38.93 30.36
CA GLN A 57 -1.69 -38.70 30.68
C GLN A 57 -2.06 -37.28 30.23
N VAL A 58 -3.25 -37.11 29.65
CA VAL A 58 -3.81 -35.82 29.23
C VAL A 58 -5.26 -35.79 29.70
N ASP A 59 -5.54 -34.95 30.68
CA ASP A 59 -6.89 -34.65 31.14
C ASP A 59 -7.35 -33.32 30.53
N VAL A 60 -8.59 -33.26 30.05
CA VAL A 60 -9.30 -32.02 29.72
C VAL A 60 -10.74 -32.19 30.19
N GLU A 61 -11.13 -31.40 31.20
CA GLU A 61 -12.51 -31.37 31.71
C GLU A 61 -13.44 -30.55 30.81
N GLY A 62 -14.74 -30.80 30.92
CA GLY A 62 -15.81 -29.98 30.37
C GLY A 62 -16.98 -29.88 31.36
N TRP A 63 -17.54 -28.68 31.53
CA TRP A 63 -18.54 -28.35 32.55
C TRP A 63 -19.93 -28.98 32.35
N ASP A 64 -20.60 -29.33 33.46
CA ASP A 64 -21.73 -28.60 34.10
C ASP A 64 -22.66 -27.74 33.21
N PRO A 65 -23.95 -27.44 33.59
CA PRO A 65 -24.60 -27.66 34.90
C PRO A 65 -26.07 -28.17 34.88
N ASP A 66 -26.66 -28.43 36.06
CA ASP A 66 -27.83 -27.71 36.66
C ASP A 66 -28.69 -28.50 37.70
N PHE A 67 -29.31 -27.72 38.60
CA PHE A 67 -30.22 -28.00 39.73
C PHE A 67 -31.41 -28.97 39.49
N TYR A 68 -32.14 -29.54 40.48
CA TYR A 68 -32.30 -29.32 41.96
C TYR A 68 -32.27 -30.71 42.71
N GLU A 69 -32.71 -31.02 43.95
CA GLU A 69 -33.62 -30.40 44.95
C GLU A 69 -33.32 -30.85 46.43
N GLU A 70 -34.35 -30.86 47.30
CA GLU A 70 -34.44 -31.21 48.74
C GLU A 70 -34.06 -32.65 49.19
N PRO A 71 -33.73 -32.92 50.48
CA PRO A 71 -34.77 -33.22 51.52
C PRO A 71 -34.45 -32.84 52.99
N GLU A 72 -35.47 -32.96 53.86
CA GLU A 72 -35.32 -33.05 55.33
C GLU A 72 -35.51 -34.48 55.89
N ASP A 73 -34.79 -34.77 56.98
CA ASP A 73 -35.21 -35.46 58.22
C ASP A 73 -35.16 -37.01 58.46
N VAL A 74 -34.97 -37.32 59.76
CA VAL A 74 -35.18 -38.54 60.59
C VAL A 74 -34.50 -39.92 60.33
N ASN A 75 -33.47 -40.20 61.17
CA ASN A 75 -33.49 -41.15 62.31
C ASN A 75 -32.89 -42.60 62.26
N GLU A 76 -32.37 -42.99 63.44
CA GLU A 76 -32.28 -44.30 64.11
C GLU A 76 -31.39 -45.48 63.63
N GLY A 77 -30.90 -46.26 64.62
CA GLY A 77 -30.15 -47.51 64.49
C GLY A 77 -29.54 -48.00 65.82
N GLU A 78 -30.17 -49.00 66.46
CA GLU A 78 -29.71 -49.65 67.72
C GLU A 78 -29.25 -51.11 67.52
N GLU A 79 -28.44 -51.61 68.47
CA GLU A 79 -28.08 -53.01 68.86
C GLU A 79 -27.92 -54.13 67.78
N HIS A 80 -26.94 -55.05 67.84
CA HIS A 80 -26.60 -55.95 68.95
C HIS A 80 -25.22 -56.65 68.83
N MET A 81 -24.60 -56.89 69.99
CA MET A 81 -23.84 -58.08 70.46
C MET A 81 -23.09 -59.03 69.49
N LYS A 82 -21.83 -59.36 69.87
CA LYS A 82 -21.45 -60.73 70.35
C LYS A 82 -20.06 -60.82 71.02
N GLU A 83 -19.90 -61.77 71.93
CA GLU A 83 -18.68 -62.10 72.68
C GLU A 83 -17.97 -63.35 72.12
N SER A 84 -16.66 -63.53 72.39
CA SER A 84 -16.14 -64.68 73.18
C SER A 84 -14.59 -64.74 73.26
N ASP A 85 -14.05 -64.49 74.45
CA ASP A 85 -13.03 -65.21 75.26
C ASP A 85 -12.34 -66.51 74.75
N PRO A 86 -11.26 -67.03 75.41
CA PRO A 86 -10.34 -66.42 76.42
C PRO A 86 -8.85 -66.84 76.22
N PHE A 87 -7.94 -66.47 77.16
CA PHE A 87 -6.86 -67.38 77.65
C PHE A 87 -6.36 -66.99 79.06
N THR A 88 -5.57 -67.86 79.71
CA THR A 88 -5.55 -68.03 81.19
C THR A 88 -4.22 -67.75 81.93
N VAL A 89 -4.30 -67.71 83.28
CA VAL A 89 -3.28 -67.30 84.27
C VAL A 89 -2.43 -68.48 84.80
N THR A 90 -1.18 -68.19 85.20
CA THR A 90 -0.32 -68.92 86.20
C THR A 90 0.74 -67.95 86.76
N ASP A 91 1.30 -68.04 87.98
CA ASP A 91 0.79 -68.49 89.29
C ASP A 91 1.74 -67.99 90.44
N ASP A 92 1.38 -68.24 91.70
CA ASP A 92 2.19 -68.36 92.94
C ASP A 92 2.89 -67.16 93.67
N THR A 93 2.21 -66.66 94.71
CA THR A 93 2.48 -66.76 96.18
C THR A 93 3.84 -66.44 96.87
N TYR A 94 3.71 -65.91 98.12
CA TYR A 94 4.67 -65.64 99.25
C TYR A 94 5.26 -64.21 99.36
N GLY A 95 5.21 -63.52 100.52
CA GLY A 95 4.57 -63.88 101.81
C GLY A 95 4.75 -62.84 102.95
N GLU A 96 4.13 -63.13 104.11
CA GLU A 96 4.32 -62.56 105.48
C GLU A 96 3.72 -61.18 105.89
N HIS A 97 2.51 -61.27 106.50
CA HIS A 97 2.07 -60.71 107.80
C HIS A 97 2.27 -59.22 108.18
N MET A 98 1.19 -58.44 108.35
CA MET A 98 0.42 -58.18 109.61
C MET A 98 1.17 -57.39 110.70
N PHE A 99 0.60 -56.37 111.37
CA PHE A 99 -0.77 -55.81 111.46
C PHE A 99 -0.70 -54.26 111.29
N THR A 100 -1.72 -53.39 111.38
CA THR A 100 -3.14 -53.35 111.81
C THR A 100 -3.78 -52.13 111.09
N THR A 101 -5.08 -51.77 111.02
CA THR A 101 -6.31 -52.09 111.79
C THR A 101 -7.53 -52.13 110.83
N GLN A 102 -8.75 -51.79 111.26
CA GLN A 102 -9.97 -51.79 110.43
C GLN A 102 -10.84 -50.52 110.67
N ALA A 103 -11.52 -50.08 109.61
CA ALA A 103 -12.68 -49.16 109.60
C ALA A 103 -12.54 -47.74 110.20
N ALA A 104 -12.40 -46.75 109.29
CA ALA A 104 -13.18 -45.52 109.36
C ALA A 104 -13.76 -45.25 107.96
N ALA A 105 -15.01 -44.78 107.88
CA ALA A 105 -15.59 -44.39 106.59
C ALA A 105 -14.98 -43.06 106.16
N LEU A 106 -14.14 -43.08 105.13
CA LEU A 106 -13.64 -41.86 104.48
C LEU A 106 -14.81 -41.23 103.70
N ALA A 107 -15.53 -40.33 104.37
CA ALA A 107 -16.45 -39.42 103.71
C ALA A 107 -15.69 -38.58 102.67
N ASN A 108 -16.35 -38.21 101.57
CA ASN A 108 -15.74 -37.34 100.57
C ASN A 108 -15.35 -36.01 101.23
N GLU A 109 -14.10 -35.61 101.08
CA GLU A 109 -13.62 -34.33 101.57
C GLU A 109 -14.09 -33.21 100.64
N THR A 110 -14.37 -32.04 101.20
CA THR A 110 -15.01 -30.93 100.48
C THR A 110 -14.09 -29.72 100.53
N LEU A 111 -13.25 -29.58 99.50
CA LEU A 111 -12.31 -28.48 99.36
C LEU A 111 -12.99 -27.29 98.67
N VAL A 112 -12.97 -26.11 99.30
CA VAL A 112 -13.33 -24.86 98.62
C VAL A 112 -12.05 -24.27 98.04
N MET A 113 -12.06 -23.95 96.74
CA MET A 113 -10.96 -23.28 96.04
C MET A 113 -11.33 -21.83 95.77
N ASN A 114 -10.63 -20.91 96.41
CA ASN A 114 -10.77 -19.47 96.22
C ASN A 114 -9.99 -19.00 94.96
N PRO A 115 -10.39 -17.89 94.32
CA PRO A 115 -9.70 -17.36 93.14
C PRO A 115 -8.17 -17.20 93.36
N GLY A 116 -7.38 -17.72 92.43
CA GLY A 116 -5.92 -17.76 92.49
C GLY A 116 -5.31 -18.95 93.25
N GLU A 117 -6.09 -19.71 94.04
CA GLU A 117 -5.57 -20.90 94.71
C GLU A 117 -5.31 -22.05 93.72
N SER A 118 -4.23 -22.79 93.96
CA SER A 118 -3.77 -23.89 93.11
C SER A 118 -3.55 -25.16 93.95
N TYR A 119 -4.01 -26.30 93.44
CA TYR A 119 -3.95 -27.60 94.13
C TYR A 119 -3.56 -28.72 93.15
N THR A 120 -2.79 -29.68 93.63
CA THR A 120 -2.52 -30.95 92.93
C THR A 120 -3.44 -32.04 93.44
N PHE A 121 -3.87 -32.95 92.55
CA PHE A 121 -4.68 -34.13 92.86
C PHE A 121 -4.12 -35.34 92.09
N THR A 122 -3.66 -36.36 92.80
CA THR A 122 -3.16 -37.62 92.21
C THR A 122 -4.17 -38.74 92.44
N ASN A 123 -4.62 -39.39 91.36
CA ASN A 123 -5.48 -40.57 91.48
C ASN A 123 -4.63 -41.78 91.87
N THR A 124 -4.73 -42.19 93.13
CA THR A 124 -4.02 -43.36 93.69
C THR A 124 -4.85 -44.65 93.60
N GLY A 125 -6.10 -44.55 93.13
CA GLY A 125 -6.94 -45.69 92.77
C GLY A 125 -6.53 -46.37 91.46
N THR A 126 -6.95 -47.63 91.30
CA THR A 126 -6.55 -48.51 90.19
C THR A 126 -7.28 -48.26 88.86
N VAL A 127 -8.19 -47.29 88.81
CA VAL A 127 -9.06 -47.02 87.65
C VAL A 127 -9.30 -45.51 87.48
N ALA A 128 -9.73 -45.10 86.29
CA ALA A 128 -10.10 -43.71 86.04
C ALA A 128 -11.26 -43.25 86.94
N ARG A 129 -11.16 -42.02 87.45
CA ARG A 129 -12.13 -41.38 88.34
C ARG A 129 -12.28 -39.91 88.01
N SER A 130 -13.50 -39.39 88.13
CA SER A 130 -13.76 -37.96 87.93
C SER A 130 -13.69 -37.19 89.25
N LEU A 131 -12.92 -36.10 89.26
CA LEU A 131 -13.02 -35.06 90.29
C LEU A 131 -14.35 -34.33 90.09
N SER A 132 -15.21 -34.37 91.11
CA SER A 132 -16.54 -33.76 91.08
C SER A 132 -16.42 -32.29 91.47
N ILE A 133 -16.58 -31.40 90.49
CA ILE A 133 -16.33 -29.96 90.63
C ILE A 133 -17.58 -29.18 90.22
N ASN A 134 -18.03 -28.25 91.06
CA ASN A 134 -19.29 -27.51 90.88
C ASN A 134 -19.16 -26.15 90.18
N ALA A 135 -18.02 -25.84 89.56
CA ALA A 135 -17.74 -24.54 88.93
C ALA A 135 -18.85 -24.11 87.94
N SER A 136 -19.34 -25.04 87.10
CA SER A 136 -20.46 -24.81 86.17
C SER A 136 -21.80 -24.38 86.81
N THR A 137 -21.99 -24.56 88.13
CA THR A 137 -23.21 -24.17 88.85
C THR A 137 -23.22 -22.69 89.27
N SER A 138 -22.09 -21.99 89.14
CA SER A 138 -21.92 -20.60 89.56
C SER A 138 -21.41 -19.74 88.40
N ARG A 139 -22.15 -18.65 88.09
CA ARG A 139 -21.71 -17.71 87.04
C ARG A 139 -20.46 -16.98 87.51
N GLY A 140 -19.38 -17.10 86.76
CA GLY A 140 -18.08 -16.51 87.10
C GLY A 140 -17.16 -17.44 87.91
N SER A 141 -17.55 -18.69 88.17
CA SER A 141 -16.63 -19.72 88.67
C SER A 141 -16.05 -20.53 87.50
N ALA A 142 -14.73 -20.65 87.46
CA ALA A 142 -13.98 -21.38 86.43
C ALA A 142 -12.61 -21.81 86.98
N TYR A 143 -11.98 -22.79 86.34
CA TYR A 143 -10.63 -23.23 86.67
C TYR A 143 -9.79 -23.59 85.45
N ASP A 144 -8.49 -23.38 85.59
CA ASP A 144 -7.48 -23.83 84.65
C ASP A 144 -6.92 -25.17 85.14
N TYR A 145 -6.55 -26.07 84.23
CA TYR A 145 -5.99 -27.36 84.63
C TYR A 145 -4.89 -27.87 83.69
N ALA A 146 -4.01 -28.70 84.24
CA ALA A 146 -3.04 -29.51 83.51
C ALA A 146 -2.94 -30.90 84.17
N ASN A 147 -3.14 -31.95 83.38
CA ASN A 147 -3.26 -33.34 83.82
C ASN A 147 -2.10 -34.18 83.27
N TYR A 148 -1.20 -34.60 84.15
CA TYR A 148 0.07 -35.25 83.84
C TYR A 148 0.00 -36.76 84.08
N ARG A 149 0.66 -37.50 83.19
CA ARG A 149 0.90 -38.94 83.29
C ARG A 149 1.97 -39.27 84.34
N PRO A 150 2.12 -40.54 84.76
CA PRO A 150 3.23 -40.98 85.63
C PRO A 150 4.63 -40.72 85.05
N ASP A 151 4.76 -40.56 83.73
CA ASP A 151 6.01 -40.20 83.03
C ASP A 151 6.27 -38.68 82.97
N GLY A 152 5.46 -37.87 83.68
CA GLY A 152 5.52 -36.40 83.68
C GLY A 152 4.88 -35.75 82.45
N SER A 153 4.42 -36.50 81.45
CA SER A 153 3.96 -35.94 80.18
C SER A 153 2.47 -35.55 80.19
N ILE A 154 2.10 -34.56 79.37
CA ILE A 154 0.78 -33.89 79.47
C ILE A 154 -0.28 -34.73 78.75
N SER A 155 -1.28 -35.21 79.48
CA SER A 155 -2.44 -35.89 78.91
C SER A 155 -3.55 -34.91 78.49
N GLY A 156 -3.87 -33.92 79.32
CA GLY A 156 -4.95 -32.96 79.11
C GLY A 156 -4.65 -31.61 79.75
N ASP A 157 -5.11 -30.52 79.15
CA ASP A 157 -5.04 -29.17 79.71
C ASP A 157 -6.21 -28.32 79.18
N ASN A 158 -6.56 -27.24 79.90
CA ASN A 158 -7.47 -26.20 79.40
C ASN A 158 -7.39 -24.92 80.25
N LEU A 159 -7.89 -23.80 79.71
CA LEU A 159 -8.19 -22.56 80.44
C LEU A 159 -9.70 -22.39 80.63
N ASP A 160 -10.09 -21.66 81.68
CA ASP A 160 -11.46 -21.20 81.96
C ASP A 160 -12.51 -22.34 81.95
N PHE A 161 -12.12 -23.55 82.34
CA PHE A 161 -12.97 -24.74 82.31
C PHE A 161 -13.92 -24.79 83.52
N THR A 162 -15.12 -25.31 83.31
CA THR A 162 -16.21 -25.29 84.32
C THR A 162 -16.82 -26.66 84.60
N GLY A 163 -16.47 -27.68 83.82
CA GLY A 163 -16.98 -29.04 83.97
C GLY A 163 -16.32 -29.81 85.12
N SER A 164 -16.70 -31.08 85.27
CA SER A 164 -15.91 -32.06 86.04
C SER A 164 -14.91 -32.75 85.12
N ILE A 165 -13.79 -33.25 85.68
CA ILE A 165 -12.66 -33.80 84.90
C ILE A 165 -12.26 -35.19 85.38
N THR A 166 -11.97 -36.08 84.43
CA THR A 166 -11.52 -37.46 84.68
C THR A 166 -10.00 -37.56 84.72
N VAL A 167 -9.49 -38.17 85.78
CA VAL A 167 -8.07 -38.44 86.02
C VAL A 167 -7.86 -39.96 86.00
N ASN A 168 -6.93 -40.44 85.18
CA ASN A 168 -6.64 -41.87 85.05
C ASN A 168 -5.84 -42.38 86.25
N SER A 169 -5.82 -43.71 86.45
CA SER A 169 -5.00 -44.37 87.47
C SER A 169 -3.54 -43.89 87.43
N GLY A 170 -3.01 -43.39 88.55
CA GLY A 170 -1.65 -42.88 88.68
C GLY A 170 -1.38 -41.50 88.06
N TYR A 171 -2.37 -40.84 87.44
CA TYR A 171 -2.19 -39.51 86.86
C TYR A 171 -2.32 -38.43 87.95
N THR A 172 -1.64 -37.31 87.77
CA THR A 172 -1.71 -36.13 88.65
C THR A 172 -2.21 -34.92 87.89
N ILE A 173 -3.29 -34.32 88.35
CA ILE A 173 -3.82 -33.06 87.80
C ILE A 173 -3.51 -31.89 88.73
N VAL A 174 -2.99 -30.81 88.16
CA VAL A 174 -2.92 -29.49 88.81
C VAL A 174 -4.17 -28.71 88.38
N ILE A 175 -4.84 -28.08 89.34
CA ILE A 175 -6.02 -27.23 89.12
C ILE A 175 -5.75 -25.87 89.76
N THR A 176 -6.06 -24.78 89.07
CA THR A 176 -5.98 -23.40 89.57
C THR A 176 -7.32 -22.70 89.40
N SER A 177 -7.82 -22.07 90.46
CA SER A 177 -9.07 -21.31 90.41
C SER A 177 -8.88 -20.01 89.63
N SER A 178 -9.49 -19.90 88.44
CA SER A 178 -9.29 -18.78 87.50
C SER A 178 -10.53 -17.89 87.30
N GLY A 179 -11.69 -18.30 87.82
CA GLY A 179 -12.89 -17.46 87.88
C GLY A 179 -12.88 -16.43 89.02
N GLU A 180 -13.76 -15.45 88.93
CA GLU A 180 -14.00 -14.43 89.97
C GLU A 180 -14.63 -15.00 91.25
N ASN A 181 -15.39 -16.11 91.14
CA ASN A 181 -16.15 -16.71 92.23
C ASN A 181 -15.56 -18.08 92.65
N PRO A 182 -15.40 -18.34 93.96
CA PRO A 182 -14.89 -19.62 94.46
C PRO A 182 -15.80 -20.79 94.06
N PHE A 183 -15.23 -21.99 93.99
CA PHE A 183 -15.97 -23.24 93.75
C PHE A 183 -15.53 -24.35 94.72
N THR A 184 -16.14 -25.51 94.59
CA THR A 184 -15.94 -26.66 95.48
C THR A 184 -15.52 -27.90 94.69
N VAL A 185 -14.45 -28.55 95.16
CA VAL A 185 -13.98 -29.86 94.71
C VAL A 185 -14.37 -30.90 95.75
N THR A 186 -15.14 -31.91 95.35
CA THR A 186 -15.46 -33.06 96.19
C THR A 186 -14.40 -34.13 95.96
N VAL A 187 -13.42 -34.20 96.87
CA VAL A 187 -12.29 -35.13 96.83
C VAL A 187 -12.73 -36.48 97.37
N ARG A 188 -12.39 -37.56 96.66
CA ARG A 188 -12.74 -38.94 97.04
C ARG A 188 -11.54 -39.65 97.69
N PRO A 189 -11.75 -40.75 98.44
CA PRO A 189 -10.68 -41.50 99.09
C PRO A 189 -9.58 -42.01 98.15
N GLU A 190 -9.90 -42.21 96.86
CA GLU A 190 -8.93 -42.63 95.83
C GLU A 190 -8.05 -41.49 95.26
N PHE A 191 -8.16 -40.26 95.80
CA PHE A 191 -7.31 -39.13 95.45
C PHE A 191 -6.51 -38.63 96.65
N SER A 192 -5.18 -38.55 96.53
CA SER A 192 -4.38 -37.68 97.40
C SER A 192 -4.33 -36.28 96.80
N TYR A 193 -4.36 -35.23 97.62
CA TYR A 193 -4.30 -33.84 97.16
C TYR A 193 -3.39 -32.98 98.04
N GLY A 194 -2.94 -31.83 97.51
CA GLY A 194 -2.11 -30.88 98.24
C GLY A 194 -2.11 -29.49 97.60
N VAL A 195 -1.72 -28.46 98.35
CA VAL A 195 -1.54 -27.10 97.82
C VAL A 195 -0.38 -27.10 96.83
N SER A 196 -0.58 -26.53 95.64
CA SER A 196 0.48 -26.32 94.66
C SER A 196 1.06 -24.91 94.81
N THR A 197 2.39 -24.79 94.84
CA THR A 197 3.07 -23.48 94.74
C THR A 197 3.07 -22.94 93.32
N ASN A 198 2.90 -23.82 92.33
CA ASN A 198 2.84 -23.50 90.91
C ASN A 198 1.37 -23.55 90.42
N PRO A 199 0.92 -22.61 89.58
CA PRO A 199 -0.38 -22.72 88.95
C PRO A 199 -0.41 -23.86 87.91
N ALA A 200 -1.60 -24.29 87.50
CA ALA A 200 -1.75 -25.34 86.49
C ALA A 200 -1.17 -24.96 85.13
N MET A 201 -1.27 -23.67 84.77
CA MET A 201 -0.91 -23.12 83.47
C MET A 201 -0.03 -21.88 83.64
N HIS A 202 1.00 -21.73 82.82
CA HIS A 202 1.56 -20.42 82.49
C HIS A 202 0.52 -19.66 81.65
N ARG A 203 -0.36 -18.93 82.34
CA ARG A 203 -1.41 -18.10 81.75
C ARG A 203 -0.98 -16.64 81.67
N VAL A 204 -1.26 -16.00 80.53
CA VAL A 204 -1.17 -14.55 80.35
C VAL A 204 -2.42 -14.04 79.65
N THR A 205 -2.80 -12.80 79.90
CA THR A 205 -3.88 -12.11 79.17
C THR A 205 -3.25 -11.01 78.33
N LEU A 206 -3.42 -11.07 77.00
CA LEU A 206 -2.81 -10.13 76.06
C LEU A 206 -3.85 -9.13 75.57
N SER A 207 -3.62 -7.84 75.81
CA SER A 207 -4.31 -6.73 75.17
C SER A 207 -3.76 -6.48 73.76
N LYS A 208 -4.40 -5.61 72.99
CA LYS A 208 -3.98 -5.34 71.61
C LYS A 208 -2.57 -4.75 71.54
N GLY A 209 -1.66 -5.45 70.86
CA GLY A 209 -0.24 -5.09 70.72
C GLY A 209 0.68 -5.67 71.80
N GLU A 210 0.13 -6.17 72.92
CA GLU A 210 0.93 -6.84 73.95
C GLU A 210 1.37 -8.23 73.47
N SER A 211 2.65 -8.57 73.70
CA SER A 211 3.28 -9.77 73.17
C SER A 211 3.98 -10.59 74.26
N TYR A 212 3.87 -11.91 74.16
CA TYR A 212 4.43 -12.86 75.13
C TYR A 212 5.03 -14.05 74.41
N ARG A 213 6.18 -14.52 74.89
CA ARG A 213 6.88 -15.69 74.38
C ARG A 213 6.62 -16.89 75.27
N PHE A 214 6.46 -18.07 74.67
CA PHE A 214 6.54 -19.36 75.35
C PHE A 214 7.61 -20.23 74.68
N PHE A 215 8.34 -21.01 75.47
CA PHE A 215 9.27 -22.04 75.03
C PHE A 215 8.85 -23.41 75.58
N ASN A 216 8.96 -24.46 74.77
CA ASN A 216 8.62 -25.83 75.16
C ASN A 216 9.88 -26.60 75.55
N GLU A 217 10.12 -26.74 76.86
CA GLU A 217 11.25 -27.48 77.43
C GLU A 217 11.01 -29.00 77.42
N GLY A 218 9.77 -29.43 77.19
CA GLY A 218 9.40 -30.83 77.02
C GLY A 218 9.70 -31.38 75.62
N SER A 219 9.44 -32.69 75.45
CA SER A 219 9.59 -33.39 74.15
C SER A 219 8.28 -33.54 73.37
N GLN A 220 7.13 -33.24 73.98
CA GLN A 220 5.81 -33.40 73.36
C GLN A 220 5.31 -32.10 72.73
N SER A 221 4.73 -32.20 71.53
CA SER A 221 4.01 -31.10 70.90
C SER A 221 2.67 -30.85 71.60
N ARG A 222 2.35 -29.59 71.93
CA ARG A 222 1.06 -29.20 72.53
C ARG A 222 0.43 -28.05 71.77
N VAL A 223 -0.90 -28.07 71.69
CA VAL A 223 -1.71 -26.95 71.16
C VAL A 223 -1.91 -25.91 72.25
N LEU A 224 -1.81 -24.63 71.90
CA LEU A 224 -2.06 -23.51 72.81
C LEU A 224 -3.48 -23.54 73.38
N SER A 225 -3.61 -23.53 74.71
CA SER A 225 -4.89 -23.24 75.35
C SER A 225 -5.14 -21.73 75.31
N ALA A 226 -6.26 -21.31 74.73
CA ALA A 226 -6.58 -19.89 74.51
C ALA A 226 -8.09 -19.62 74.43
N GLY A 227 -8.51 -18.44 74.91
CA GLY A 227 -9.88 -17.92 74.89
C GLY A 227 -10.23 -17.12 73.63
N THR A 228 -9.72 -17.53 72.46
CA THR A 228 -9.96 -16.85 71.18
C THR A 228 -11.42 -16.95 70.72
N SER A 229 -11.95 -15.89 70.10
CA SER A 229 -13.34 -15.83 69.64
C SER A 229 -13.57 -14.75 68.57
N THR A 230 -14.07 -15.14 67.40
CA THR A 230 -14.38 -14.21 66.30
C THR A 230 -15.51 -13.25 66.68
N ALA A 231 -16.54 -13.74 67.38
CA ALA A 231 -17.72 -12.96 67.75
C ALA A 231 -17.45 -11.92 68.86
N GLN A 232 -16.40 -12.11 69.65
CA GLN A 232 -15.94 -11.13 70.65
C GLN A 232 -14.70 -10.34 70.18
N ASP A 233 -14.28 -10.49 68.92
CA ASP A 233 -13.02 -9.94 68.39
C ASP A 233 -11.79 -10.21 69.29
N LYS A 234 -11.73 -11.43 69.83
CA LYS A 234 -10.60 -11.98 70.61
C LYS A 234 -9.70 -12.78 69.68
N LYS A 235 -8.77 -12.08 69.04
CA LYS A 235 -7.83 -12.62 68.03
C LYS A 235 -6.38 -12.44 68.48
N ILE A 236 -5.53 -13.34 68.00
CA ILE A 236 -4.08 -13.30 68.20
C ILE A 236 -3.35 -13.30 66.85
N ASP A 237 -2.15 -12.74 66.83
CA ASP A 237 -1.12 -13.12 65.87
C ASP A 237 -0.20 -14.15 66.56
N TYR A 238 0.37 -15.10 65.82
CA TYR A 238 1.40 -15.99 66.36
C TYR A 238 2.50 -16.31 65.34
N ALA A 239 3.71 -16.58 65.84
CA ALA A 239 4.81 -17.14 65.06
C ALA A 239 5.58 -18.18 65.90
N VAL A 240 5.66 -19.41 65.39
CA VAL A 240 6.36 -20.55 66.00
C VAL A 240 7.72 -20.71 65.32
N TYR A 241 8.80 -20.69 66.09
CA TYR A 241 10.18 -20.85 65.62
C TYR A 241 10.82 -22.08 66.28
N LYS A 242 11.81 -22.70 65.63
CA LYS A 242 12.71 -23.63 66.32
C LYS A 242 13.82 -22.88 67.06
N GLU A 243 14.59 -23.60 67.86
CA GLU A 243 15.90 -23.18 68.41
C GLU A 243 16.86 -22.59 67.35
N ASP A 244 16.82 -23.08 66.09
CA ASP A 244 17.63 -22.53 64.97
C ASP A 244 17.10 -21.19 64.39
N GLY A 245 16.05 -20.61 65.00
CA GLY A 245 15.39 -19.38 64.55
C GLY A 245 14.52 -19.54 63.30
N SER A 246 14.47 -20.72 62.66
CA SER A 246 13.67 -20.91 61.45
C SER A 246 12.18 -21.02 61.76
N LEU A 247 11.37 -20.31 60.96
CA LEU A 247 9.92 -20.30 61.10
C LEU A 247 9.33 -21.69 60.77
N VAL A 248 8.48 -22.17 61.67
CA VAL A 248 7.74 -23.45 61.59
C VAL A 248 6.32 -23.21 61.12
N SER A 249 5.61 -22.27 61.75
CA SER A 249 4.27 -21.83 61.35
C SER A 249 3.96 -20.43 61.89
N SER A 250 3.07 -19.71 61.22
CA SER A 250 2.64 -18.36 61.59
C SER A 250 1.18 -18.16 61.20
N ASN A 251 0.47 -17.26 61.88
CA ASN A 251 -0.87 -16.83 61.46
C ASN A 251 -1.19 -15.43 62.02
N PHE A 252 -2.02 -14.68 61.27
CA PHE A 252 -2.31 -13.27 61.49
C PHE A 252 -3.81 -13.06 61.75
N GLN A 253 -4.17 -12.23 62.73
CA GLN A 253 -5.55 -11.88 63.09
C GLN A 253 -6.44 -13.12 63.34
N THR A 254 -5.87 -14.19 63.87
CA THR A 254 -6.47 -15.51 63.89
C THR A 254 -7.18 -15.82 65.21
N THR A 255 -8.10 -16.78 65.17
CA THR A 255 -8.60 -17.50 66.35
C THR A 255 -8.04 -18.91 66.46
N GLY A 256 -7.23 -19.34 65.48
CA GLY A 256 -6.55 -20.64 65.46
C GLY A 256 -5.47 -20.73 66.54
N LYS A 257 -5.29 -21.92 67.09
CA LYS A 257 -4.38 -22.21 68.20
C LYS A 257 -3.11 -22.88 67.65
N PRO A 258 -1.91 -22.29 67.79
CA PRO A 258 -0.66 -22.92 67.32
C PRO A 258 -0.37 -24.21 68.09
N SER A 259 0.37 -25.13 67.47
CA SER A 259 1.00 -26.27 68.15
C SER A 259 2.50 -26.07 68.22
N VAL A 260 3.09 -26.24 69.40
CA VAL A 260 4.51 -25.99 69.67
C VAL A 260 5.19 -27.31 70.00
N ALA A 261 6.07 -27.77 69.12
CA ALA A 261 6.87 -28.98 69.34
C ALA A 261 7.94 -28.77 70.42
N GLY A 262 8.51 -29.85 70.95
CA GLY A 262 9.61 -29.76 71.92
C GLY A 262 10.83 -29.05 71.32
N GLY A 263 11.45 -28.13 72.07
CA GLY A 263 12.56 -27.30 71.59
C GLY A 263 12.16 -26.16 70.63
N ASN A 264 10.86 -25.90 70.45
CA ASN A 264 10.37 -24.71 69.75
C ASN A 264 9.92 -23.62 70.74
N GLU A 265 9.99 -22.38 70.30
CA GLU A 265 9.29 -21.24 70.91
C GLU A 265 8.09 -20.79 70.07
N VAL A 266 7.17 -20.08 70.71
CA VAL A 266 6.13 -19.29 70.04
C VAL A 266 6.06 -17.89 70.63
N ILE A 267 6.04 -16.88 69.76
CA ILE A 267 5.66 -15.52 70.13
C ILE A 267 4.18 -15.37 69.78
N ILE A 268 3.40 -14.83 70.71
CA ILE A 268 1.96 -14.57 70.58
C ILE A 268 1.72 -13.09 70.88
N THR A 269 0.93 -12.42 70.03
CA THR A 269 0.56 -11.02 70.19
C THR A 269 -0.96 -10.86 70.20
N GLY A 270 -1.51 -10.04 71.09
CA GLY A 270 -2.93 -9.68 71.05
C GLY A 270 -3.25 -8.85 69.81
N ALA A 271 -4.13 -9.32 68.92
CA ALA A 271 -4.40 -8.69 67.63
C ALA A 271 -5.80 -8.06 67.53
N GLY A 272 -6.78 -8.67 68.20
CA GLY A 272 -8.16 -8.19 68.29
C GLY A 272 -8.35 -7.02 69.24
N SER A 273 -9.56 -6.45 69.25
CA SER A 273 -9.94 -5.31 70.11
C SER A 273 -10.32 -5.70 71.55
N GLN A 274 -10.48 -6.99 71.84
CA GLN A 274 -10.72 -7.50 73.20
C GLN A 274 -9.54 -8.38 73.67
N PRO A 275 -9.08 -8.25 74.93
CA PRO A 275 -7.96 -9.04 75.43
C PRO A 275 -8.22 -10.56 75.41
N VAL A 276 -7.14 -11.32 75.22
CA VAL A 276 -7.19 -12.78 75.05
C VAL A 276 -6.35 -13.48 76.13
N SER A 277 -6.97 -14.33 76.95
CA SER A 277 -6.25 -15.30 77.80
C SER A 277 -5.61 -16.37 76.93
N VAL A 278 -4.31 -16.61 77.10
CA VAL A 278 -3.54 -17.68 76.43
C VAL A 278 -2.60 -18.36 77.42
N GLY A 279 -2.22 -19.61 77.17
CA GLY A 279 -1.25 -20.31 78.01
C GLY A 279 -0.98 -21.77 77.67
N PHE A 280 0.03 -22.31 78.34
CA PHE A 280 0.45 -23.72 78.31
C PHE A 280 0.63 -24.27 79.73
N PRO A 281 0.66 -25.60 79.94
CA PRO A 281 0.91 -26.22 81.24
C PRO A 281 2.22 -25.76 81.90
N TYR A 282 2.15 -25.44 83.20
CA TYR A 282 3.26 -24.75 83.89
C TYR A 282 4.55 -25.57 83.99
N GLU A 283 4.46 -26.86 84.31
CA GLU A 283 5.65 -27.70 84.64
C GLU A 283 6.51 -28.12 83.43
N VAL A 284 6.19 -27.65 82.22
CA VAL A 284 6.81 -28.13 80.95
C VAL A 284 7.16 -26.99 79.98
N TYR A 285 6.61 -25.80 80.21
CA TYR A 285 6.82 -24.62 79.37
C TYR A 285 7.41 -23.51 80.22
N THR A 286 8.25 -22.67 79.63
CA THR A 286 8.64 -21.39 80.22
C THR A 286 8.16 -20.25 79.31
N GLY A 287 8.18 -19.02 79.80
CA GLY A 287 7.76 -17.88 79.00
C GLY A 287 7.80 -16.54 79.71
N ASP A 288 7.84 -15.48 78.91
CA ASP A 288 8.17 -14.12 79.32
C ASP A 288 7.52 -13.06 78.42
N TRP A 289 7.36 -11.84 78.95
CA TRP A 289 6.88 -10.68 78.17
C TRP A 289 7.92 -10.30 77.11
N SER A 290 7.46 -10.09 75.88
CA SER A 290 8.31 -9.90 74.70
C SER A 290 8.12 -8.51 74.10
N ASP A 291 9.21 -7.76 73.93
CA ASP A 291 9.24 -6.57 73.09
C ASP A 291 9.18 -6.90 71.59
N GLU A 292 9.53 -8.14 71.21
CA GLU A 292 9.33 -8.66 69.86
C GLU A 292 7.86 -9.10 69.67
N PRO A 293 7.12 -8.56 68.69
CA PRO A 293 5.80 -9.06 68.32
C PRO A 293 5.89 -10.33 67.47
N ALA A 294 4.80 -11.09 67.36
CA ALA A 294 4.72 -12.23 66.44
C ALA A 294 4.84 -11.80 64.97
N TYR A 295 4.29 -10.62 64.65
CA TYR A 295 4.23 -10.04 63.30
C TYR A 295 4.69 -8.59 63.32
N THR A 296 5.50 -8.20 62.33
CA THR A 296 5.65 -6.78 61.95
C THR A 296 4.35 -6.33 61.29
N ARG A 297 3.78 -5.21 61.74
CA ARG A 297 2.47 -4.70 61.29
C ARG A 297 2.59 -3.29 60.73
N VAL A 298 1.98 -3.06 59.57
CA VAL A 298 1.94 -1.73 58.91
C VAL A 298 0.53 -1.46 58.43
N THR A 299 -0.10 -0.39 58.91
CA THR A 299 -1.38 0.10 58.36
C THR A 299 -1.08 1.12 57.28
N LEU A 300 -1.55 0.86 56.06
CA LEU A 300 -1.47 1.78 54.92
C LEU A 300 -2.77 2.57 54.79
N ASN A 301 -2.66 3.83 54.41
CA ASN A 301 -3.77 4.63 53.87
C ASN A 301 -3.71 4.63 52.33
N GLN A 302 -4.73 5.17 51.67
CA GLN A 302 -4.77 5.25 50.19
C GLN A 302 -3.57 6.03 49.64
N GLY A 303 -2.84 5.44 48.70
CA GLY A 303 -1.60 6.00 48.15
C GLY A 303 -0.39 5.91 49.09
N GLU A 304 -0.46 5.12 50.18
CA GLU A 304 0.73 4.77 50.95
C GLU A 304 1.30 3.42 50.55
N SER A 305 2.64 3.36 50.59
CA SER A 305 3.45 2.33 49.94
C SER A 305 4.56 1.85 50.87
N TYR A 306 4.69 0.53 51.04
CA TYR A 306 5.69 -0.12 51.90
C TYR A 306 6.35 -1.31 51.20
N GLN A 307 7.58 -1.61 51.63
CA GLN A 307 8.39 -2.73 51.12
C GLN A 307 8.64 -3.79 52.20
N PHE A 308 8.60 -5.05 51.77
CA PHE A 308 8.70 -6.26 52.60
C PHE A 308 9.72 -7.21 51.98
N THR A 309 10.92 -7.31 52.57
CA THR A 309 12.04 -8.12 52.05
C THR A 309 12.16 -9.41 52.84
N ASN A 310 11.94 -10.57 52.21
CA ASN A 310 12.05 -11.86 52.87
C ASN A 310 13.54 -12.23 53.10
N ILE A 311 13.99 -12.10 54.34
CA ILE A 311 15.36 -12.42 54.78
C ILE A 311 15.52 -13.88 55.23
N SER A 312 14.45 -14.69 55.18
CA SER A 312 14.46 -16.11 55.52
C SER A 312 14.81 -17.02 54.33
N SER A 313 15.05 -18.31 54.61
CA SER A 313 15.39 -19.33 53.63
C SER A 313 14.18 -19.99 52.93
N LYS A 314 12.95 -19.53 53.19
CA LYS A 314 11.70 -20.10 52.63
C LYS A 314 10.82 -19.01 52.03
N SER A 315 9.97 -19.37 51.08
CA SER A 315 8.88 -18.49 50.65
C SER A 315 7.81 -18.38 51.74
N ASP A 316 7.27 -17.17 51.93
CA ASP A 316 6.16 -16.88 52.84
C ASP A 316 5.24 -15.83 52.18
N ALA A 317 4.00 -15.69 52.66
CA ALA A 317 2.98 -14.83 52.03
C ALA A 317 2.59 -13.64 52.92
N LEU A 318 2.53 -12.45 52.32
CA LEU A 318 2.09 -11.24 52.99
C LEU A 318 0.66 -11.42 53.54
N GLN A 319 0.45 -11.13 54.82
CA GLN A 319 -0.87 -11.16 55.44
C GLN A 319 -1.48 -9.76 55.51
N SER A 320 -2.80 -9.71 55.72
CA SER A 320 -3.54 -8.46 55.92
C SER A 320 -4.93 -8.68 56.49
N ASP A 321 -5.52 -7.67 57.14
CA ASP A 321 -6.91 -7.67 57.60
C ASP A 321 -7.92 -7.09 56.59
N GLY A 322 -7.44 -6.68 55.41
CA GLY A 322 -8.27 -6.21 54.29
C GLY A 322 -9.16 -7.30 53.69
N THR A 323 -10.31 -6.88 53.16
CA THR A 323 -11.35 -7.74 52.58
C THR A 323 -11.23 -7.85 51.05
N SER A 324 -12.11 -8.62 50.41
CA SER A 324 -12.19 -8.69 48.94
C SER A 324 -12.59 -7.38 48.25
N LYS A 325 -13.04 -6.36 49.01
CA LYS A 325 -13.34 -5.01 48.51
C LYS A 325 -12.12 -4.11 48.49
N ASP A 326 -11.17 -4.34 49.40
CA ASP A 326 -10.01 -3.49 49.60
C ASP A 326 -8.93 -3.92 48.61
N LYS A 327 -8.37 -2.96 47.86
CA LYS A 327 -7.51 -3.23 46.69
C LYS A 327 -6.14 -2.62 46.87
N HIS A 328 -5.12 -3.35 46.45
CA HIS A 328 -3.73 -2.87 46.40
C HIS A 328 -3.08 -3.18 45.05
N ASP A 329 -2.12 -2.35 44.69
CA ASP A 329 -1.10 -2.69 43.72
C ASP A 329 0.06 -3.39 44.45
N TYR A 330 0.72 -4.34 43.79
CA TYR A 330 1.97 -4.92 44.28
C TYR A 330 2.95 -5.25 43.15
N VAL A 331 4.22 -5.30 43.51
CA VAL A 331 5.31 -5.87 42.71
C VAL A 331 6.19 -6.72 43.62
N VAL A 332 6.68 -7.86 43.13
CA VAL A 332 7.68 -8.69 43.80
C VAL A 332 8.93 -8.71 42.92
N TYR A 333 9.98 -8.05 43.42
CA TYR A 333 11.27 -7.94 42.79
C TYR A 333 12.19 -9.14 43.11
N LEU A 334 13.07 -9.48 42.18
CA LEU A 334 14.22 -10.35 42.39
C LEU A 334 15.31 -9.64 43.23
N PRO A 335 16.31 -10.37 43.77
CA PRO A 335 17.43 -9.77 44.50
C PRO A 335 18.30 -8.80 43.68
N ASP A 336 18.14 -8.76 42.35
CA ASP A 336 18.81 -7.82 41.44
C ASP A 336 17.98 -6.56 41.13
N GLY A 337 16.76 -6.45 41.67
CA GLY A 337 15.83 -5.34 41.42
C GLY A 337 14.82 -5.56 40.30
N THR A 338 14.91 -6.66 39.54
CA THR A 338 14.02 -6.97 38.40
C THR A 338 12.62 -7.38 38.86
N GLU A 339 11.55 -6.92 38.19
CA GLU A 339 10.19 -7.41 38.44
C GLU A 339 10.10 -8.91 38.12
N SER A 340 9.59 -9.71 39.06
CA SER A 340 9.27 -11.12 38.83
C SER A 340 7.77 -11.43 38.82
N THR A 341 6.96 -10.71 39.58
CA THR A 341 5.49 -10.77 39.53
C THR A 341 4.88 -9.44 39.97
N THR A 342 3.65 -9.19 39.58
CA THR A 342 2.92 -7.94 39.87
C THR A 342 1.42 -8.19 39.92
N GLY A 343 0.71 -7.42 40.74
CA GLY A 343 -0.76 -7.34 40.73
C GLY A 343 -1.19 -5.87 40.70
N THR A 344 -2.23 -5.57 39.93
CA THR A 344 -2.75 -4.21 39.77
C THR A 344 -4.23 -4.18 40.18
N ASN A 345 -4.63 -3.25 41.05
CA ASN A 345 -5.97 -3.14 41.63
C ASN A 345 -6.49 -4.47 42.23
N SER A 346 -5.61 -5.21 42.88
CA SER A 346 -5.77 -6.62 43.24
C SER A 346 -6.14 -6.84 44.71
N THR A 347 -6.70 -8.02 45.01
CA THR A 347 -6.85 -8.56 46.38
C THR A 347 -5.83 -9.66 46.68
N THR A 348 -5.12 -10.16 45.66
CA THR A 348 -4.14 -11.23 45.83
C THR A 348 -2.95 -10.71 46.63
N LYS A 349 -2.65 -11.36 47.76
CA LYS A 349 -1.51 -11.01 48.59
C LYS A 349 -0.25 -11.67 48.00
N PRO A 350 0.88 -10.95 47.85
CA PRO A 350 2.08 -11.52 47.25
C PRO A 350 2.70 -12.63 48.11
N THR A 351 3.07 -13.74 47.46
CA THR A 351 4.01 -14.72 48.02
C THR A 351 5.42 -14.29 47.68
N ILE A 352 6.25 -14.14 48.71
CA ILE A 352 7.57 -13.52 48.64
C ILE A 352 8.59 -14.62 48.89
N ALA A 353 9.35 -15.01 47.86
CA ALA A 353 10.39 -16.03 47.98
C ALA A 353 11.61 -15.52 48.75
N ALA A 354 12.45 -16.42 49.26
CA ALA A 354 13.70 -16.09 49.94
C ALA A 354 14.55 -15.08 49.14
N GLY A 355 15.01 -14.02 49.82
CA GLY A 355 15.83 -12.94 49.23
C GLY A 355 15.06 -11.95 48.34
N ARG A 356 13.74 -12.08 48.17
CA ARG A 356 12.93 -11.17 47.35
C ARG A 356 12.28 -10.08 48.17
N THR A 357 11.99 -8.96 47.51
CA THR A 357 11.28 -7.80 48.08
C THR A 357 9.93 -7.63 47.40
N ALA A 358 8.85 -7.50 48.18
CA ALA A 358 7.58 -7.04 47.65
C ALA A 358 7.33 -5.57 48.04
N VAL A 359 6.96 -4.74 47.08
CA VAL A 359 6.41 -3.40 47.33
C VAL A 359 4.89 -3.47 47.17
N VAL A 360 4.15 -2.86 48.08
CA VAL A 360 2.67 -2.85 48.09
C VAL A 360 2.15 -1.44 48.35
N THR A 361 1.20 -1.02 47.51
CA THR A 361 0.54 0.30 47.56
C THR A 361 -0.96 0.12 47.70
N LEU A 362 -1.57 0.75 48.71
CA LEU A 362 -3.02 0.64 48.91
C LEU A 362 -3.80 1.58 47.98
N VAL A 363 -4.70 1.01 47.17
CA VAL A 363 -5.47 1.73 46.12
C VAL A 363 -6.85 2.16 46.65
N THR A 364 -7.41 1.47 47.64
CA THR A 364 -8.71 1.82 48.26
C THR A 364 -8.61 2.79 49.44
N SER A 365 -9.69 3.52 49.70
CA SER A 365 -9.79 4.50 50.78
C SER A 365 -9.96 3.92 52.19
N THR A 366 -10.38 2.66 52.33
CA THR A 366 -10.34 1.92 53.60
C THR A 366 -8.87 1.65 53.98
N PRO A 367 -8.36 2.11 55.13
CA PRO A 367 -7.01 1.74 55.55
C PRO A 367 -6.91 0.24 55.86
N VAL A 368 -5.80 -0.40 55.47
CA VAL A 368 -5.58 -1.85 55.63
C VAL A 368 -4.29 -2.09 56.40
N THR A 369 -4.32 -2.98 57.41
CA THR A 369 -3.11 -3.46 58.08
C THR A 369 -2.57 -4.67 57.34
N TYR A 370 -1.36 -4.53 56.81
CA TYR A 370 -0.55 -5.62 56.30
C TYR A 370 0.41 -6.13 57.38
N GLY A 371 0.84 -7.38 57.27
CA GLY A 371 1.79 -7.96 58.21
C GLY A 371 2.53 -9.18 57.71
N VAL A 372 3.73 -9.36 58.26
CA VAL A 372 4.64 -10.49 58.03
C VAL A 372 5.27 -10.95 59.35
N PRO A 373 5.68 -12.21 59.53
CA PRO A 373 6.27 -12.67 60.79
C PRO A 373 7.55 -11.90 61.12
N TYR A 374 7.70 -11.44 62.37
CA TYR A 374 8.65 -10.38 62.73
C TYR A 374 10.11 -10.69 62.36
N ARG A 375 10.56 -11.94 62.54
CA ARG A 375 11.95 -12.35 62.28
C ARG A 375 12.24 -12.85 60.85
N THR A 376 11.25 -12.99 59.97
CA THR A 376 11.48 -13.50 58.60
C THR A 376 11.53 -12.41 57.53
N PHE A 377 11.22 -11.15 57.88
CA PHE A 377 11.19 -10.03 56.94
C PHE A 377 11.83 -8.77 57.50
N ASP A 378 12.62 -8.09 56.66
CA ASP A 378 12.88 -6.65 56.82
C ASP A 378 11.70 -5.87 56.22
N VAL A 379 11.28 -4.79 56.90
CA VAL A 379 10.08 -4.01 56.54
C VAL A 379 10.33 -2.53 56.72
N GLN A 380 10.20 -1.77 55.64
CA GLN A 380 10.48 -0.34 55.59
C GLN A 380 9.44 0.38 54.71
N LYS A 381 9.33 1.71 54.86
CA LYS A 381 8.51 2.51 53.93
C LYS A 381 9.15 2.47 52.52
N ALA A 382 8.33 2.45 51.48
CA ALA A 382 8.81 2.48 50.10
C ALA A 382 9.23 3.90 49.69
N GLY A 383 10.12 4.02 48.71
CA GLY A 383 10.55 5.31 48.13
C GLY A 383 9.53 5.94 47.17
N GLY A 384 8.56 5.15 46.71
CA GLY A 384 7.50 5.51 45.78
C GLY A 384 6.39 4.45 45.79
N ASP A 385 5.51 4.48 44.79
CA ASP A 385 4.43 3.50 44.63
C ASP A 385 4.89 2.25 43.90
N ALA A 386 4.30 1.10 44.22
CA ALA A 386 4.62 -0.19 43.61
C ALA A 386 4.45 -0.18 42.08
N ILE A 387 3.51 0.61 41.55
CA ILE A 387 3.26 0.72 40.12
C ILE A 387 3.10 2.20 39.75
N THR A 388 4.10 2.73 39.04
CA THR A 388 4.05 4.08 38.47
C THR A 388 3.14 4.10 37.24
N ARG A 389 2.42 5.21 37.05
CA ARG A 389 1.46 5.41 35.95
C ARG A 389 1.77 6.70 35.20
N VAL A 390 1.62 6.66 33.89
CA VAL A 390 1.74 7.83 33.02
C VAL A 390 0.66 7.84 31.95
N THR A 391 -0.03 8.97 31.81
CA THR A 391 -1.01 9.20 30.74
C THR A 391 -0.30 9.85 29.56
N VAL A 392 -0.38 9.22 28.39
CA VAL A 392 0.17 9.71 27.13
C VAL A 392 -0.98 10.09 26.20
N TYR A 393 -0.94 11.30 25.65
CA TYR A 393 -2.03 11.90 24.88
C TYR A 393 -1.90 11.62 23.37
N PRO A 394 -3.00 11.70 22.58
CA PRO A 394 -2.94 11.54 21.13
C PRO A 394 -1.92 12.46 20.45
N GLY A 395 -1.01 11.85 19.68
CA GLY A 395 0.13 12.52 19.03
C GLY A 395 1.42 12.54 19.84
N GLU A 396 1.39 12.20 21.13
CA GLU A 396 2.60 12.09 21.95
C GLU A 396 3.31 10.75 21.76
N SER A 397 4.62 10.77 21.93
CA SER A 397 5.49 9.59 21.87
C SER A 397 6.40 9.52 23.09
N VAL A 398 6.74 8.30 23.52
CA VAL A 398 7.49 8.01 24.75
C VAL A 398 8.41 6.82 24.56
N ILE A 399 9.45 6.73 25.40
CA ILE A 399 10.37 5.59 25.46
C ILE A 399 10.24 4.92 26.83
N PHE A 400 10.08 3.60 26.82
CA PHE A 400 10.18 2.75 28.00
C PHE A 400 11.40 1.84 27.87
N ARG A 401 12.37 1.91 28.79
CA ARG A 401 13.56 1.05 28.79
C ARG A 401 13.50 0.06 29.95
N ASN A 402 13.63 -1.22 29.66
CA ASN A 402 13.66 -2.30 30.65
C ASN A 402 15.10 -2.40 31.20
N ASN A 403 15.32 -1.99 32.44
CA ASN A 403 16.61 -2.08 33.13
C ASN A 403 16.77 -3.41 33.90
N GLY A 404 15.72 -4.23 33.97
CA GLY A 404 15.71 -5.53 34.62
C GLY A 404 16.40 -6.65 33.82
N SER A 405 16.62 -7.79 34.49
CA SER A 405 17.28 -8.98 33.91
C SER A 405 16.33 -9.89 33.13
N LEU A 406 15.01 -9.73 33.28
CA LEU A 406 13.94 -10.48 32.60
C LEU A 406 13.28 -9.65 31.47
N ALA A 407 12.48 -10.31 30.63
CA ALA A 407 11.61 -9.62 29.68
C ALA A 407 10.26 -9.33 30.34
N ASN A 408 9.92 -8.05 30.52
CA ASN A 408 8.74 -7.61 31.26
C ASN A 408 7.81 -6.74 30.37
N PRO A 409 6.48 -6.77 30.58
CA PRO A 409 5.52 -6.09 29.70
C PRO A 409 5.15 -4.69 30.19
N ILE A 410 5.16 -3.72 29.29
CA ILE A 410 4.55 -2.40 29.56
C ILE A 410 3.03 -2.55 29.50
N LYS A 411 2.39 -2.46 30.67
CA LYS A 411 0.93 -2.57 30.80
C LYS A 411 0.26 -1.29 30.34
N ASN A 412 -0.94 -1.39 29.78
CA ASN A 412 -1.75 -0.23 29.43
C ASN A 412 -3.26 -0.50 29.52
N ASN A 413 -4.06 0.58 29.53
CA ASN A 413 -5.53 0.51 29.59
C ASN A 413 -6.23 0.53 28.20
N ALA A 414 -5.48 0.50 27.09
CA ALA A 414 -6.04 0.74 25.76
C ALA A 414 -7.11 -0.29 25.34
N SER A 415 -6.93 -1.55 25.73
CA SER A 415 -7.91 -2.62 25.52
C SER A 415 -9.29 -2.36 26.14
N SER A 416 -9.37 -1.47 27.14
CA SER A 416 -10.59 -1.11 27.88
C SER A 416 -11.26 0.18 27.40
N ALA A 417 -10.66 0.91 26.44
CA ALA A 417 -11.14 2.22 25.98
C ALA A 417 -11.39 2.22 24.46
N ASN A 418 -12.63 2.51 24.05
CA ASN A 418 -12.98 2.54 22.63
C ASN A 418 -12.24 3.69 21.92
N GLY A 419 -11.54 3.37 20.82
CA GLY A 419 -10.70 4.32 20.09
C GLY A 419 -9.32 4.57 20.69
N ALA A 420 -8.93 3.86 21.75
CA ALA A 420 -7.56 3.84 22.26
C ALA A 420 -6.71 2.84 21.47
N VAL A 421 -5.80 3.37 20.65
CA VAL A 421 -4.78 2.59 19.94
C VAL A 421 -3.45 3.34 19.93
N PHE A 422 -2.36 2.59 19.89
CA PHE A 422 -1.00 3.10 19.83
C PHE A 422 -0.15 2.25 18.87
N ASP A 423 0.92 2.85 18.36
CA ASP A 423 1.98 2.14 17.65
C ASP A 423 3.16 1.92 18.61
N TYR A 424 3.90 0.82 18.44
CA TYR A 424 5.15 0.61 19.19
C TYR A 424 6.24 -0.10 18.35
N THR A 425 7.51 0.15 18.66
CA THR A 425 8.68 -0.52 18.07
C THR A 425 9.60 -0.99 19.21
N LEU A 426 9.98 -2.26 19.20
CA LEU A 426 10.78 -2.92 20.25
C LEU A 426 12.22 -3.16 19.80
N TYR A 427 13.15 -2.63 20.58
CA TYR A 427 14.59 -2.63 20.35
C TYR A 427 15.31 -3.53 21.37
N THR A 428 16.41 -4.16 20.95
CA THR A 428 17.39 -4.76 21.87
C THR A 428 18.24 -3.69 22.56
N SER A 429 19.03 -4.08 23.55
CA SER A 429 20.12 -3.27 24.14
C SER A 429 21.15 -2.77 23.11
N GLU A 430 21.24 -3.43 21.94
CA GLU A 430 22.12 -3.09 20.82
C GLU A 430 21.44 -2.12 19.82
N ASN A 431 20.24 -1.61 20.13
CA ASN A 431 19.38 -0.78 19.28
C ASN A 431 18.87 -1.50 18.01
N VAL A 432 18.82 -2.83 18.01
CA VAL A 432 18.29 -3.63 16.88
C VAL A 432 16.79 -3.84 17.08
N VAL A 433 15.97 -3.44 16.10
CA VAL A 433 14.52 -3.74 16.10
C VAL A 433 14.32 -5.26 15.98
N HIS A 434 13.43 -5.81 16.79
CA HIS A 434 13.15 -7.25 16.80
C HIS A 434 11.65 -7.60 16.77
N SER A 435 10.78 -6.60 16.93
CA SER A 435 9.33 -6.67 16.78
C SER A 435 8.78 -5.24 16.85
N ASP A 436 7.65 -5.00 16.23
CA ASP A 436 6.90 -3.76 16.35
C ASP A 436 5.39 -4.08 16.43
N GLY A 437 4.54 -3.05 16.30
CA GLY A 437 3.10 -3.23 16.20
C GLY A 437 2.34 -1.95 15.91
N PHE A 438 1.72 -1.89 14.74
CA PHE A 438 0.86 -0.78 14.28
C PHE A 438 -0.62 -0.91 14.73
N ASN A 439 -1.26 0.19 15.14
CA ASN A 439 -2.65 0.28 15.61
C ASN A 439 -3.02 -0.77 16.68
N LYS A 440 -2.20 -0.93 17.72
CA LYS A 440 -2.35 -1.95 18.77
C LYS A 440 -3.00 -1.40 20.05
N ASN A 441 -3.50 -2.32 20.87
CA ASN A 441 -4.08 -2.06 22.19
C ASN A 441 -3.73 -3.16 23.23
N VAL A 442 -2.58 -3.84 23.02
CA VAL A 442 -2.06 -4.96 23.83
C VAL A 442 -0.78 -4.55 24.54
N ASN A 443 -0.38 -5.25 25.61
CA ASN A 443 0.83 -4.92 26.36
C ASN A 443 2.11 -5.34 25.59
N PRO A 444 3.03 -4.43 25.21
CA PRO A 444 4.27 -4.79 24.54
C PRO A 444 5.26 -5.43 25.51
N MET A 445 5.86 -6.56 25.13
CA MET A 445 6.83 -7.29 25.95
C MET A 445 8.26 -6.82 25.67
N ILE A 446 8.85 -6.03 26.57
CA ILE A 446 10.19 -5.45 26.37
C ILE A 446 11.24 -6.41 26.92
N ARG A 447 12.18 -6.83 26.07
CA ARG A 447 13.30 -7.72 26.46
C ARG A 447 14.17 -7.07 27.54
N SER A 448 14.79 -7.91 28.37
CA SER A 448 15.89 -7.55 29.29
C SER A 448 16.89 -6.61 28.61
N GLN A 449 17.20 -5.48 29.26
CA GLN A 449 18.08 -4.41 28.76
C GLN A 449 17.64 -3.72 27.45
N GLY A 450 16.46 -4.06 26.91
CA GLY A 450 15.88 -3.48 25.70
C GLY A 450 14.97 -2.28 25.98
N TYR A 451 14.40 -1.70 24.92
CA TYR A 451 13.45 -0.59 25.05
C TYR A 451 12.36 -0.62 23.99
N ALA A 452 11.28 0.12 24.24
CA ALA A 452 10.22 0.39 23.29
C ALA A 452 10.11 1.89 23.04
N ILE A 453 9.95 2.30 21.78
CA ILE A 453 9.35 3.59 21.44
C ILE A 453 7.84 3.32 21.25
N VAL A 454 6.99 4.15 21.85
CA VAL A 454 5.53 4.02 21.83
C VAL A 454 4.91 5.36 21.44
N SER A 455 3.89 5.34 20.57
CA SER A 455 3.20 6.55 20.08
C SER A 455 1.68 6.39 20.14
N VAL A 456 0.97 7.29 20.81
CA VAL A 456 -0.50 7.21 20.92
C VAL A 456 -1.15 7.83 19.68
N VAL A 457 -1.84 7.00 18.89
CA VAL A 457 -2.39 7.37 17.56
C VAL A 457 -3.92 7.30 17.51
N GLY A 458 -4.55 6.84 18.59
CA GLY A 458 -6.00 6.85 18.79
C GLY A 458 -6.57 8.25 19.02
N GLN A 459 -7.83 8.33 19.43
CA GLN A 459 -8.53 9.60 19.69
C GLN A 459 -8.67 9.94 21.18
N VAL A 460 -8.16 9.08 22.06
CA VAL A 460 -8.20 9.23 23.52
C VAL A 460 -6.82 8.98 24.12
N PRO A 461 -6.48 9.59 25.27
CA PRO A 461 -5.23 9.31 25.98
C PRO A 461 -5.20 7.87 26.50
N ILE A 462 -3.99 7.34 26.70
CA ILE A 462 -3.75 5.98 27.17
C ILE A 462 -2.92 6.06 28.45
N GLU A 463 -3.36 5.37 29.51
CA GLU A 463 -2.56 5.20 30.72
C GLU A 463 -1.67 3.97 30.54
N PHE A 464 -0.37 4.18 30.66
CA PHE A 464 0.65 3.13 30.73
C PHE A 464 1.09 2.95 32.19
N SER A 465 1.28 1.70 32.61
CA SER A 465 1.70 1.32 33.96
C SER A 465 3.01 0.54 33.90
N TYR A 466 3.97 0.94 34.73
CA TYR A 466 5.31 0.35 34.81
C TYR A 466 5.83 0.36 36.25
N THR A 467 6.94 -0.32 36.48
CA THR A 467 7.52 -0.58 37.81
C THR A 467 8.98 -0.10 37.84
N ASP A 468 9.65 -0.17 38.99
CA ASP A 468 10.96 0.48 39.18
C ASP A 468 12.10 -0.14 38.36
N ASP A 469 11.88 -1.32 37.75
CA ASP A 469 12.83 -1.90 36.78
C ASP A 469 12.73 -1.25 35.38
N PHE A 470 11.78 -0.34 35.15
CA PHE A 470 11.67 0.47 33.94
C PHE A 470 12.13 1.93 34.13
N SER A 471 12.73 2.51 33.09
CA SER A 471 12.89 3.96 32.96
C SER A 471 11.98 4.52 31.85
N PHE A 472 11.53 5.76 32.02
CA PHE A 472 10.57 6.45 31.17
C PHE A 472 11.08 7.83 30.75
N GLU A 473 10.94 8.17 29.47
CA GLU A 473 11.22 9.50 28.92
C GLU A 473 10.26 9.82 27.76
N TYR A 474 9.97 11.11 27.52
CA TYR A 474 9.21 11.53 26.33
C TYR A 474 10.10 11.49 25.09
N SER A 475 9.56 11.00 23.98
CA SER A 475 10.25 10.94 22.69
C SER A 475 9.79 12.07 21.78
N MET A 476 10.75 12.74 21.14
CA MET A 476 10.47 13.61 19.98
C MET A 476 10.29 12.81 18.68
N GLU A 477 10.68 11.53 18.69
CA GLU A 477 10.63 10.62 17.54
C GLU A 477 9.47 9.61 17.75
N PRO A 478 8.57 9.45 16.77
CA PRO A 478 7.49 8.47 16.87
C PRO A 478 8.01 7.04 16.64
N SER A 479 7.19 6.05 16.99
CA SER A 479 7.46 4.65 16.66
C SER A 479 7.48 4.42 15.15
N HIS A 480 6.51 4.97 14.43
CA HIS A 480 6.33 4.81 13.00
C HIS A 480 6.09 6.15 12.32
N HIS A 481 6.63 6.33 11.11
CA HIS A 481 6.05 7.26 10.15
C HIS A 481 4.64 6.78 9.80
N ARG A 482 3.67 7.70 9.80
CA ARG A 482 2.30 7.45 9.37
C ARG A 482 1.96 8.32 8.16
N VAL A 483 1.54 7.68 7.08
CA VAL A 483 1.15 8.37 5.84
C VAL A 483 -0.26 7.92 5.46
N THR A 484 -1.23 8.84 5.51
CA THR A 484 -2.59 8.59 5.05
C THR A 484 -2.74 9.09 3.61
N LEU A 485 -3.20 8.22 2.71
CA LEU A 485 -3.28 8.44 1.27
C LEU A 485 -4.74 8.39 0.79
N ASN A 486 -5.25 9.50 0.27
CA ASN A 486 -6.50 9.57 -0.50
C ASN A 486 -6.36 8.89 -1.87
N GLN A 487 -7.46 8.60 -2.55
CA GLN A 487 -7.44 7.89 -3.83
C GLN A 487 -6.54 8.58 -4.89
N GLY A 488 -5.55 7.86 -5.40
CA GLY A 488 -4.53 8.36 -6.33
C GLY A 488 -3.27 8.94 -5.67
N GLU A 489 -3.33 9.35 -4.40
CA GLU A 489 -2.15 9.83 -3.67
C GLU A 489 -1.14 8.71 -3.44
N SER A 490 0.13 9.09 -3.48
CA SER A 490 1.25 8.15 -3.53
C SER A 490 2.45 8.63 -2.71
N VAL A 491 3.25 7.69 -2.23
CA VAL A 491 4.43 7.96 -1.39
C VAL A 491 5.52 6.91 -1.64
N THR A 492 6.78 7.29 -1.40
CA THR A 492 7.94 6.40 -1.44
C THR A 492 8.46 6.14 -0.02
N PHE A 493 8.78 4.90 0.29
CA PHE A 493 9.46 4.47 1.52
C PHE A 493 10.81 3.84 1.16
N TRP A 494 11.91 4.28 1.78
CA TRP A 494 13.26 3.73 1.60
C TRP A 494 13.70 2.97 2.85
N ASN A 495 14.09 1.69 2.74
CA ASN A 495 14.63 0.94 3.89
C ASN A 495 16.16 1.14 4.00
N TYR A 496 16.58 1.88 5.04
CA TYR A 496 17.97 2.14 5.38
C TYR A 496 18.47 1.36 6.62
N GLY A 497 17.72 0.35 7.08
CA GLY A 497 18.12 -0.54 8.18
C GLY A 497 19.22 -1.54 7.79
N SER A 498 19.16 -2.77 8.31
CA SER A 498 20.11 -3.86 7.96
C SER A 498 19.41 -5.15 7.49
N SER A 499 18.08 -5.15 7.52
CA SER A 499 17.20 -6.31 7.36
C SER A 499 16.13 -6.03 6.29
N ARG A 500 15.28 -7.02 5.99
CA ARG A 500 14.04 -6.77 5.24
C ARG A 500 12.93 -6.52 6.24
N GLU A 501 12.17 -5.46 6.04
CA GLU A 501 11.05 -5.10 6.90
C GLU A 501 9.74 -5.04 6.13
N TYR A 502 8.64 -5.01 6.88
CA TYR A 502 7.29 -4.90 6.37
C TYR A 502 6.81 -3.45 6.50
N LEU A 503 5.96 -3.01 5.57
CA LEU A 503 5.17 -1.79 5.74
C LEU A 503 3.79 -2.18 6.25
N ASP A 504 3.42 -1.66 7.41
CA ASP A 504 2.11 -1.84 8.01
C ASP A 504 1.05 -1.03 7.28
N SER A 505 -0.23 -1.40 7.49
CA SER A 505 -1.35 -0.58 7.01
C SER A 505 -2.62 -0.80 7.83
N ASP A 506 -3.58 0.12 7.70
CA ASP A 506 -4.96 -0.06 8.17
C ASP A 506 -5.89 -0.74 7.13
N ALA A 507 -5.32 -1.22 6.02
CA ALA A 507 -6.02 -1.97 4.99
C ALA A 507 -6.41 -3.38 5.47
N SER A 508 -7.47 -3.95 4.89
CA SER A 508 -7.94 -5.28 5.29
C SER A 508 -8.30 -6.16 4.09
N SER A 509 -7.89 -7.43 4.15
CA SER A 509 -8.24 -8.45 3.15
C SER A 509 -9.71 -8.87 3.25
N THR A 510 -10.33 -8.74 4.43
CA THR A 510 -11.76 -8.99 4.66
C THR A 510 -12.58 -7.73 4.42
N ASN A 511 -12.17 -6.57 4.94
CA ASN A 511 -12.81 -5.28 4.68
C ASN A 511 -12.07 -4.51 3.58
N LYS A 512 -12.43 -4.80 2.33
CA LYS A 512 -11.86 -4.21 1.10
C LYS A 512 -12.19 -2.72 0.86
N ALA A 513 -12.64 -1.99 1.88
CA ALA A 513 -12.90 -0.56 1.80
C ALA A 513 -11.61 0.27 1.61
N ARG A 514 -10.47 -0.20 2.13
CA ARG A 514 -9.14 0.41 1.99
C ARG A 514 -8.20 -0.58 1.30
N LEU A 515 -7.75 -0.24 0.10
CA LEU A 515 -6.86 -1.05 -0.73
C LEU A 515 -5.86 -0.14 -1.44
N PHE A 516 -4.67 -0.67 -1.68
CA PHE A 516 -3.58 0.01 -2.37
C PHE A 516 -2.97 -0.85 -3.48
N ASP A 517 -2.37 -0.16 -4.45
CA ASP A 517 -1.36 -0.72 -5.34
C ASP A 517 0.02 -0.47 -4.71
N TYR A 518 0.96 -1.40 -4.89
CA TYR A 518 2.36 -1.16 -4.51
C TYR A 518 3.34 -1.78 -5.49
N VAL A 519 4.50 -1.15 -5.59
CA VAL A 519 5.70 -1.68 -6.24
C VAL A 519 6.87 -1.58 -5.28
N THR A 520 7.65 -2.65 -5.11
CA THR A 520 8.98 -2.58 -4.48
C THR A 520 10.05 -2.78 -5.55
N TYR A 521 11.17 -2.07 -5.39
CA TYR A 521 12.22 -1.95 -6.40
C TYR A 521 13.56 -2.38 -5.85
N TYR A 522 14.47 -2.87 -6.69
CA TYR A 522 15.88 -3.05 -6.37
C TYR A 522 16.61 -1.70 -6.17
N PRO A 523 17.81 -1.68 -5.56
CA PRO A 523 18.57 -0.42 -5.36
C PRO A 523 18.95 0.29 -6.68
N ASP A 524 18.95 -0.44 -7.80
CA ASP A 524 19.15 0.09 -9.15
C ASP A 524 17.87 0.65 -9.82
N GLY A 525 16.72 0.59 -9.12
CA GLY A 525 15.43 1.08 -9.62
C GLY A 525 14.61 0.05 -10.40
N THR A 526 15.07 -1.19 -10.61
CA THR A 526 14.29 -2.21 -11.33
C THR A 526 13.14 -2.77 -10.50
N GLU A 527 12.00 -3.14 -11.09
CA GLU A 527 10.91 -3.83 -10.38
C GLU A 527 11.41 -5.11 -9.65
N ARG A 528 11.07 -5.24 -8.37
CA ARG A 528 11.27 -6.45 -7.55
C ARG A 528 9.98 -7.20 -7.24
N SER A 529 8.90 -6.48 -6.93
CA SER A 529 7.60 -7.09 -6.62
C SER A 529 6.48 -6.06 -6.74
N THR A 530 5.35 -6.48 -7.30
CA THR A 530 4.17 -5.62 -7.49
C THR A 530 2.91 -6.33 -7.02
N LYS A 531 2.02 -5.61 -6.34
CA LYS A 531 0.63 -6.02 -6.12
C LYS A 531 -0.33 -4.89 -6.44
N LYS A 532 -1.55 -5.25 -6.80
CA LYS A 532 -2.65 -4.33 -7.11
C LYS A 532 -3.87 -4.60 -6.25
N SER A 533 -4.62 -3.55 -5.93
CA SER A 533 -5.88 -3.55 -5.17
C SER A 533 -5.82 -4.50 -3.98
N THR A 534 -4.80 -4.32 -3.15
CA THR A 534 -4.43 -5.25 -2.08
C THR A 534 -4.47 -4.61 -0.70
N ALA A 535 -4.46 -5.48 0.30
CA ALA A 535 -4.21 -5.19 1.71
C ALA A 535 -3.06 -6.06 2.24
N THR A 536 -2.15 -6.52 1.36
CA THR A 536 -0.94 -7.23 1.82
C THR A 536 0.11 -6.19 2.19
N ALA A 537 0.66 -6.28 3.40
CA ALA A 537 1.88 -5.55 3.78
C ALA A 537 2.99 -5.71 2.72
N PRO A 538 3.50 -4.62 2.12
CA PRO A 538 4.71 -4.62 1.31
C PRO A 538 5.90 -5.16 2.08
N VAL A 539 6.85 -5.80 1.39
CA VAL A 539 8.13 -6.25 1.98
C VAL A 539 9.28 -5.50 1.31
N VAL A 540 9.98 -4.68 2.10
CA VAL A 540 11.05 -3.79 1.64
C VAL A 540 12.36 -4.31 2.20
N TYR A 541 13.26 -4.74 1.32
CA TYR A 541 14.59 -5.22 1.71
C TYR A 541 15.53 -4.04 2.00
N TYR A 542 16.58 -4.26 2.79
CA TYR A 542 17.66 -3.29 2.97
C TYR A 542 18.16 -2.71 1.63
N GLY A 543 18.23 -1.38 1.54
CA GLY A 543 18.66 -0.64 0.34
C GLY A 543 17.62 -0.59 -0.79
N ASN A 544 16.47 -1.27 -0.64
CA ASN A 544 15.36 -1.20 -1.58
C ASN A 544 14.37 -0.10 -1.17
N LYS A 545 13.58 0.37 -2.13
CA LYS A 545 12.40 1.23 -1.89
C LYS A 545 11.09 0.50 -2.17
N ALA A 546 10.02 1.01 -1.58
CA ALA A 546 8.64 0.73 -1.97
C ALA A 546 7.93 2.03 -2.38
N VAL A 547 7.07 1.96 -3.39
CA VAL A 547 6.14 3.01 -3.75
C VAL A 547 4.73 2.47 -3.57
N ILE A 548 3.89 3.23 -2.84
CA ILE A 548 2.51 2.88 -2.51
C ILE A 548 1.57 3.90 -3.15
N THR A 549 0.43 3.44 -3.66
CA THR A 549 -0.67 4.30 -4.16
C THR A 549 -2.00 3.80 -3.61
N SER A 550 -2.79 4.70 -3.02
CA SER A 550 -4.15 4.35 -2.59
C SER A 550 -5.08 4.25 -3.80
N VAL A 551 -5.80 3.12 -3.94
CA VAL A 551 -6.75 2.92 -5.05
C VAL A 551 -8.21 2.89 -4.60
N SER A 552 -8.46 2.98 -3.30
CA SER A 552 -9.78 3.03 -2.69
C SER A 552 -10.27 4.46 -2.42
N ALA A 553 -11.60 4.64 -2.41
CA ALA A 553 -12.23 5.91 -2.06
C ALA A 553 -12.21 6.22 -0.54
N GLN A 554 -11.99 5.23 0.33
CA GLN A 554 -11.57 5.49 1.71
C GLN A 554 -10.03 5.60 1.75
N PRO A 555 -9.46 6.63 2.40
CA PRO A 555 -8.02 6.73 2.56
C PRO A 555 -7.44 5.54 3.32
N VAL A 556 -6.25 5.11 2.93
CA VAL A 556 -5.45 4.08 3.61
C VAL A 556 -4.32 4.75 4.39
N THR A 557 -4.04 4.27 5.60
CA THR A 557 -2.89 4.72 6.39
C THR A 557 -1.81 3.66 6.37
N MET A 558 -0.64 4.01 5.84
CA MET A 558 0.57 3.18 5.86
C MET A 558 1.41 3.50 7.10
N GLY A 559 2.04 2.48 7.67
CA GLY A 559 2.99 2.58 8.77
C GLY A 559 4.38 2.08 8.37
N ALA A 560 5.43 2.80 8.76
CA ALA A 560 6.81 2.42 8.54
C ALA A 560 7.65 2.75 9.79
N ILE A 561 8.46 1.81 10.28
CA ILE A 561 9.27 2.00 11.51
C ILE A 561 10.22 3.21 11.33
N TYR A 562 10.09 4.19 12.23
CA TYR A 562 10.70 5.54 12.07
C TYR A 562 12.23 5.51 11.95
N THR A 563 12.89 4.62 12.69
CA THR A 563 14.37 4.49 12.70
C THR A 563 14.94 3.66 11.56
N ILE A 564 14.10 3.09 10.69
CA ILE A 564 14.49 2.21 9.58
C ILE A 564 14.14 2.82 8.21
N PHE A 565 13.07 3.61 8.14
CA PHE A 565 12.50 4.08 6.88
C PHE A 565 12.51 5.60 6.74
N ASP A 566 13.14 6.10 5.68
CA ASP A 566 12.85 7.46 5.18
C ASP A 566 11.58 7.44 4.30
N VAL A 567 10.90 8.59 4.26
CA VAL A 567 9.62 8.79 3.55
C VAL A 567 9.71 10.01 2.63
N GLU A 568 9.37 9.83 1.35
CA GLU A 568 9.35 10.89 0.34
C GLU A 568 7.97 10.99 -0.34
N ASP A 569 7.39 12.19 -0.37
CA ASP A 569 6.18 12.50 -1.12
C ASP A 569 6.35 12.16 -2.61
N ARG A 570 5.32 11.60 -3.26
CA ARG A 570 5.38 11.21 -4.66
C ARG A 570 4.17 11.72 -5.47
N PRO A 571 4.37 12.53 -6.53
CA PRO A 571 3.28 13.07 -7.34
C PRO A 571 2.67 12.08 -8.34
N ASN A 572 3.36 10.98 -8.63
CA ASN A 572 2.95 9.97 -9.61
C ASN A 572 2.49 8.68 -8.91
N GLU A 573 1.59 7.92 -9.53
CA GLU A 573 1.22 6.58 -9.06
C GLU A 573 2.41 5.60 -9.04
N ALA A 574 2.29 4.49 -8.29
CA ALA A 574 3.23 3.38 -8.24
C ALA A 574 3.33 2.61 -9.56
N LEU A 575 2.26 2.64 -10.36
CA LEU A 575 2.20 2.07 -11.70
C LEU A 575 1.83 3.16 -12.70
N SER A 576 2.77 3.48 -13.58
CA SER A 576 2.55 4.34 -14.74
C SER A 576 1.63 3.65 -15.75
N LYS A 577 0.87 4.46 -16.49
CA LYS A 577 -0.26 4.02 -17.31
C LYS A 577 -0.20 4.64 -18.70
N ILE A 578 -0.50 3.87 -19.74
CA ILE A 578 -0.69 4.36 -21.11
C ILE A 578 -1.85 3.62 -21.78
N THR A 579 -2.81 4.36 -22.33
CA THR A 579 -3.84 3.79 -23.22
C THR A 579 -3.29 3.81 -24.64
N VAL A 580 -3.43 2.71 -25.36
CA VAL A 580 -3.01 2.57 -26.77
C VAL A 580 -4.26 2.32 -27.62
N GLU A 581 -4.46 3.16 -28.61
CA GLU A 581 -5.64 3.16 -29.49
C GLU A 581 -5.55 2.09 -30.61
N PRO A 582 -6.68 1.63 -31.17
CA PRO A 582 -6.70 0.73 -32.32
C PRO A 582 -5.83 1.22 -33.49
N GLY A 583 -4.88 0.39 -33.94
CA GLY A 583 -3.90 0.71 -34.98
C GLY A 583 -2.67 1.50 -34.49
N GLN A 584 -2.70 2.08 -33.30
CA GLN A 584 -1.53 2.75 -32.71
C GLN A 584 -0.48 1.70 -32.32
N SER A 585 0.79 2.10 -32.44
CA SER A 585 1.94 1.33 -31.99
C SER A 585 2.77 2.14 -31.00
N VAL A 586 3.24 1.51 -29.93
CA VAL A 586 4.07 2.13 -28.88
C VAL A 586 5.29 1.27 -28.59
N LYS A 587 6.37 1.90 -28.11
CA LYS A 587 7.63 1.27 -27.75
C LYS A 587 7.89 1.44 -26.26
N PHE A 588 8.05 0.31 -25.57
CA PHE A 588 8.48 0.24 -24.16
C PHE A 588 9.98 -0.11 -24.13
N GLN A 589 10.83 0.77 -23.60
CA GLN A 589 12.27 0.53 -23.42
C GLN A 589 12.55 0.26 -21.95
N ASN A 590 13.10 -0.92 -21.62
CA ASN A 590 13.45 -1.27 -20.24
C ASN A 590 14.83 -0.69 -19.88
N GLY A 591 14.85 0.29 -18.97
CA GLY A 591 16.07 0.84 -18.37
C GLY A 591 16.59 0.06 -17.16
N GLY A 592 15.79 -0.84 -16.59
CA GLY A 592 16.15 -1.67 -15.45
C GLY A 592 17.25 -2.70 -15.75
N SER A 593 17.95 -3.12 -14.71
CA SER A 593 19.09 -4.05 -14.79
C SER A 593 18.68 -5.51 -15.01
N LEU A 594 17.43 -5.85 -14.69
CA LEU A 594 16.83 -7.19 -14.78
C LEU A 594 15.68 -7.24 -15.80
N TRP A 595 14.95 -8.36 -15.83
CA TRP A 595 13.72 -8.50 -16.62
C TRP A 595 12.55 -7.78 -15.96
N ASN A 596 11.89 -6.88 -16.68
CA ASN A 596 10.77 -6.09 -16.15
C ASN A 596 9.47 -6.39 -16.94
N PRO A 597 8.33 -6.67 -16.26
CA PRO A 597 7.03 -6.90 -16.92
C PRO A 597 6.25 -5.63 -17.27
N ILE A 598 5.78 -5.52 -18.51
CA ILE A 598 4.60 -4.69 -18.84
C ILE A 598 3.32 -5.51 -18.69
N ARG A 599 2.28 -4.87 -18.16
CA ARG A 599 0.96 -5.46 -17.87
C ARG A 599 -0.09 -4.84 -18.80
N SER A 600 -1.18 -5.55 -19.08
CA SER A 600 -2.27 -5.02 -19.92
C SER A 600 -3.66 -5.47 -19.52
N ASN A 601 -4.68 -4.62 -19.76
CA ASN A 601 -6.09 -4.95 -19.53
C ASN A 601 -6.76 -5.69 -20.71
N ALA A 602 -6.00 -6.09 -21.74
CA ALA A 602 -6.52 -6.64 -23.00
C ALA A 602 -7.59 -7.72 -22.81
N LYS A 603 -7.36 -8.67 -21.89
CA LYS A 603 -8.29 -9.75 -21.55
C LYS A 603 -9.64 -9.26 -20.98
N SER A 604 -9.66 -8.20 -20.17
CA SER A 604 -10.89 -7.69 -19.57
C SER A 604 -11.67 -6.73 -20.48
N VAL A 605 -11.02 -6.10 -21.47
CA VAL A 605 -11.69 -5.32 -22.53
C VAL A 605 -12.01 -6.14 -23.80
N GLY A 606 -11.65 -7.42 -23.83
CA GLY A 606 -11.90 -8.32 -24.96
C GLY A 606 -11.12 -7.97 -26.24
N SER A 607 -10.01 -7.24 -26.12
CA SER A 607 -9.25 -6.70 -27.26
C SER A 607 -7.94 -7.46 -27.51
N LEU A 608 -7.35 -7.25 -28.68
CA LEU A 608 -6.15 -7.93 -29.17
C LEU A 608 -5.01 -6.93 -29.40
N TYR A 609 -3.80 -7.35 -29.07
CA TYR A 609 -2.57 -6.64 -29.43
C TYR A 609 -1.51 -7.60 -29.94
N ASP A 610 -0.66 -7.09 -30.81
CA ASP A 610 0.60 -7.73 -31.16
C ASP A 610 1.71 -7.19 -30.26
N VAL A 611 2.70 -8.03 -29.93
CA VAL A 611 3.92 -7.61 -29.23
C VAL A 611 5.14 -8.37 -29.72
N VAL A 612 6.24 -7.65 -29.97
CA VAL A 612 7.57 -8.23 -30.21
C VAL A 612 8.57 -7.61 -29.25
N VAL A 613 9.27 -8.46 -28.50
CA VAL A 613 10.30 -8.10 -27.53
C VAL A 613 11.69 -8.31 -28.14
N TYR A 614 12.53 -7.30 -28.06
CA TYR A 614 13.92 -7.28 -28.53
C TYR A 614 14.88 -7.19 -27.34
N LYS A 615 16.07 -7.77 -27.48
CA LYS A 615 17.18 -7.53 -26.54
C LYS A 615 17.87 -6.19 -26.85
N SER A 616 18.78 -5.79 -25.97
CA SER A 616 19.71 -4.66 -26.17
C SER A 616 20.62 -4.80 -27.40
N ASP A 617 20.81 -6.01 -27.95
CA ASP A 617 21.51 -6.24 -29.24
C ASP A 617 20.60 -6.09 -30.48
N GLY A 618 19.35 -5.67 -30.28
CA GLY A 618 18.34 -5.50 -31.34
C GLY A 618 17.69 -6.79 -31.84
N LYS A 619 18.08 -7.98 -31.35
CA LYS A 619 17.50 -9.26 -31.82
C LYS A 619 16.16 -9.55 -31.15
N ALA A 620 15.19 -9.99 -31.95
CA ALA A 620 13.85 -10.37 -31.47
C ALA A 620 13.91 -11.63 -30.60
N TYR A 621 13.76 -11.43 -29.28
CA TYR A 621 13.80 -12.46 -28.24
C TYR A 621 12.52 -13.30 -28.22
N SER A 622 11.36 -12.64 -28.15
CA SER A 622 10.06 -13.30 -28.07
C SER A 622 8.98 -12.47 -28.77
N ASP A 623 7.94 -13.14 -29.26
CA ASP A 623 6.90 -12.52 -30.07
C ASP A 623 5.54 -13.18 -29.80
N LYS A 624 4.47 -12.37 -29.79
CA LYS A 624 3.08 -12.83 -29.72
C LYS A 624 2.21 -12.05 -30.70
N PHE A 625 1.50 -12.77 -31.56
CA PHE A 625 0.56 -12.25 -32.55
C PHE A 625 -0.87 -12.48 -32.07
N ASN A 626 -1.77 -11.51 -32.25
CA ASN A 626 -3.16 -11.52 -31.78
C ASN A 626 -3.28 -11.93 -30.28
N ASN A 627 -2.45 -11.35 -29.42
CA ASN A 627 -2.42 -11.65 -27.99
C ASN A 627 -3.52 -10.89 -27.22
N TYR A 628 -4.18 -11.59 -26.30
CA TYR A 628 -5.08 -11.02 -25.28
C TYR A 628 -4.54 -11.20 -23.85
N GLY A 629 -3.43 -11.92 -23.67
CA GLY A 629 -2.85 -12.21 -22.36
C GLY A 629 -2.18 -10.98 -21.73
N SER A 630 -2.36 -10.80 -20.43
CA SER A 630 -2.13 -9.55 -19.68
C SER A 630 -0.68 -9.22 -19.29
N LEU A 631 0.32 -9.93 -19.83
CA LEU A 631 1.74 -9.82 -19.42
C LEU A 631 2.71 -10.05 -20.59
N ALA A 632 3.78 -9.24 -20.64
CA ALA A 632 4.98 -9.46 -21.44
C ALA A 632 6.23 -8.97 -20.67
N ASN A 633 7.28 -9.80 -20.62
CA ASN A 633 8.52 -9.49 -19.89
C ASN A 633 9.60 -9.03 -20.87
N ILE A 634 10.28 -7.92 -20.56
CA ILE A 634 11.27 -7.27 -21.41
C ILE A 634 12.65 -7.42 -20.76
N PRO A 635 13.71 -7.83 -21.50
CA PRO A 635 15.04 -8.03 -20.92
C PRO A 635 15.68 -6.71 -20.50
N SER A 636 16.69 -6.81 -19.64
CA SER A 636 17.62 -5.72 -19.27
C SER A 636 18.14 -4.99 -20.50
N GLY A 637 17.98 -3.66 -20.54
CA GLY A 637 18.34 -2.79 -21.67
C GLY A 637 17.57 -3.08 -22.98
N GLY A 638 16.58 -3.95 -22.96
CA GLY A 638 15.78 -4.32 -24.12
C GLY A 638 14.61 -3.38 -24.39
N GLU A 639 13.77 -3.78 -25.33
CA GLU A 639 12.55 -3.04 -25.68
C GLU A 639 11.45 -3.97 -26.18
N ALA A 640 10.21 -3.50 -26.18
CA ALA A 640 9.10 -4.14 -26.88
C ALA A 640 8.35 -3.13 -27.74
N ILE A 641 8.04 -3.52 -28.97
CA ILE A 641 7.05 -2.85 -29.81
C ILE A 641 5.71 -3.53 -29.57
N VAL A 642 4.69 -2.75 -29.26
CA VAL A 642 3.30 -3.17 -29.02
C VAL A 642 2.41 -2.45 -30.03
N THR A 643 1.46 -3.17 -30.63
CA THR A 643 0.47 -2.61 -31.57
C THR A 643 -0.92 -3.13 -31.22
N VAL A 644 -1.89 -2.24 -31.01
CA VAL A 644 -3.29 -2.67 -30.75
C VAL A 644 -3.97 -2.97 -32.08
N VAL A 645 -4.54 -4.17 -32.21
CA VAL A 645 -5.12 -4.69 -33.46
C VAL A 645 -6.59 -5.11 -33.31
N GLY A 646 -7.12 -5.10 -32.09
CA GLY A 646 -8.56 -5.16 -31.82
C GLY A 646 -9.24 -3.79 -31.93
N SER A 647 -10.57 -3.79 -31.91
CA SER A 647 -11.41 -2.59 -32.07
C SER A 647 -11.50 -1.69 -30.83
N THR A 648 -10.95 -2.11 -29.70
CA THR A 648 -11.08 -1.43 -28.40
C THR A 648 -9.70 -1.05 -27.87
N PRO A 649 -9.49 0.17 -27.35
CA PRO A 649 -8.21 0.59 -26.78
C PRO A 649 -7.77 -0.30 -25.62
N ILE A 650 -6.46 -0.42 -25.42
CA ILE A 650 -5.88 -1.26 -24.37
C ILE A 650 -5.03 -0.39 -23.44
N LEU A 651 -5.31 -0.48 -22.13
CA LEU A 651 -4.48 0.11 -21.08
C LEU A 651 -3.31 -0.82 -20.81
N PHE A 652 -2.10 -0.26 -20.87
CA PHE A 652 -0.86 -0.88 -20.43
C PHE A 652 -0.37 -0.21 -19.15
N GLU A 653 0.16 -1.01 -18.23
CA GLU A 653 0.64 -0.59 -16.91
C GLU A 653 2.10 -1.04 -16.74
N TYR A 654 2.93 -0.13 -16.25
CA TYR A 654 4.39 -0.28 -16.22
C TYR A 654 5.02 0.51 -15.06
N THR A 655 6.29 0.26 -14.80
CA THR A 655 7.09 0.84 -13.72
C THR A 655 8.02 1.95 -14.20
N ASP A 656 8.48 2.81 -13.29
CA ASP A 656 9.29 4.02 -13.57
C ASP A 656 10.54 3.79 -14.43
N ASP A 657 11.11 2.58 -14.40
CA ASP A 657 12.29 2.20 -15.18
C ASP A 657 11.99 1.89 -16.65
N PHE A 658 10.74 2.06 -17.11
CA PHE A 658 10.38 2.09 -18.53
C PHE A 658 10.32 3.50 -19.12
N SER A 659 11.06 3.71 -20.21
CA SER A 659 10.79 4.83 -21.13
C SER A 659 9.78 4.37 -22.19
N VAL A 660 8.69 5.12 -22.36
CA VAL A 660 7.60 4.78 -23.30
C VAL A 660 7.38 5.91 -24.30
N VAL A 661 7.33 5.56 -25.60
CA VAL A 661 7.13 6.51 -26.71
C VAL A 661 6.24 5.92 -27.80
N ASP A 662 5.60 6.77 -28.61
CA ASP A 662 4.95 6.34 -29.85
C ASP A 662 5.95 5.68 -30.80
N SER A 663 5.53 4.57 -31.42
CA SER A 663 6.29 3.89 -32.46
C SER A 663 5.77 4.25 -33.85
N LYS A 664 6.68 4.51 -34.79
CA LYS A 664 6.35 4.63 -36.22
C LYS A 664 6.41 3.30 -36.97
N GLU A 665 6.81 2.22 -36.29
CA GLU A 665 6.78 0.85 -36.79
C GLU A 665 5.79 -0.01 -35.96
N PRO A 666 5.00 -0.89 -36.60
CA PRO A 666 4.18 -1.87 -35.89
C PRO A 666 5.01 -3.06 -35.40
N ALA A 667 4.47 -3.83 -34.46
CA ALA A 667 5.09 -5.06 -33.96
C ALA A 667 5.27 -6.12 -35.08
N TYR A 668 4.25 -6.27 -35.93
CA TYR A 668 4.29 -7.10 -37.14
C TYR A 668 3.86 -6.27 -38.35
N LEU A 669 4.49 -6.55 -39.49
CA LEU A 669 3.90 -6.31 -40.80
C LEU A 669 2.73 -7.29 -40.98
N ARG A 670 1.51 -6.75 -41.06
CA ARG A 670 0.27 -7.52 -41.21
C ARG A 670 -0.25 -7.43 -42.64
N VAL A 671 -0.81 -8.54 -43.15
CA VAL A 671 -1.63 -8.57 -44.36
C VAL A 671 -2.83 -9.49 -44.13
N THR A 672 -3.98 -9.14 -44.69
CA THR A 672 -5.19 -9.98 -44.66
C THR A 672 -5.57 -10.32 -46.08
N LEU A 673 -5.60 -11.62 -46.41
CA LEU A 673 -5.84 -12.11 -47.77
C LEU A 673 -7.19 -12.80 -47.87
N ASN A 674 -8.00 -12.40 -48.85
CA ASN A 674 -9.20 -13.10 -49.29
C ASN A 674 -8.84 -14.32 -50.15
N LYS A 675 -9.83 -15.12 -50.55
CA LYS A 675 -9.61 -16.33 -51.34
C LYS A 675 -8.94 -16.03 -52.69
N GLY A 676 -7.84 -16.71 -52.96
CA GLY A 676 -7.03 -16.58 -54.18
C GLY A 676 -5.95 -15.50 -54.11
N GLU A 677 -6.04 -14.57 -53.15
CA GLU A 677 -5.01 -13.55 -52.95
C GLU A 677 -3.73 -14.15 -52.37
N SER A 678 -2.59 -13.57 -52.76
CA SER A 678 -1.25 -14.01 -52.37
C SER A 678 -0.42 -12.83 -51.87
N TYR A 679 0.55 -13.08 -50.99
CA TYR A 679 1.50 -12.07 -50.50
C TYR A 679 2.87 -12.68 -50.23
N ALA A 680 3.94 -11.92 -50.38
CA ALA A 680 5.29 -12.39 -50.06
C ALA A 680 5.92 -11.70 -48.85
N PHE A 681 6.62 -12.48 -48.04
CA PHE A 681 7.46 -12.02 -46.95
C PHE A 681 8.91 -12.49 -47.18
N THR A 682 9.84 -11.55 -47.30
CA THR A 682 11.27 -11.81 -47.39
C THR A 682 11.92 -11.63 -46.02
N ASN A 683 12.49 -12.71 -45.45
CA ASN A 683 13.24 -12.65 -44.20
C ASN A 683 14.60 -11.97 -44.46
N ILE A 684 14.73 -10.71 -44.02
CA ILE A 684 15.95 -9.91 -44.18
C ILE A 684 16.97 -10.10 -43.05
N SER A 685 16.71 -11.01 -42.11
CA SER A 685 17.63 -11.33 -41.01
C SER A 685 18.46 -12.61 -41.29
N SER A 686 19.47 -12.85 -40.45
CA SER A 686 20.19 -14.13 -40.41
C SER A 686 19.38 -15.29 -39.81
N ASP A 687 18.35 -14.97 -39.03
CA ASP A 687 17.76 -15.90 -38.07
C ASP A 687 16.47 -16.53 -38.65
N SER A 688 16.23 -17.79 -38.36
CA SER A 688 15.00 -18.47 -38.79
C SER A 688 13.82 -18.02 -37.92
N LYS A 689 12.78 -17.47 -38.56
CA LYS A 689 11.58 -16.94 -37.91
C LYS A 689 10.32 -17.40 -38.65
N ARG A 690 9.19 -17.42 -37.95
CA ARG A 690 7.91 -17.83 -38.53
C ARG A 690 7.13 -16.61 -39.03
N ILE A 691 6.35 -16.81 -40.08
CA ILE A 691 5.16 -15.99 -40.32
C ILE A 691 4.07 -16.52 -39.38
N ARG A 692 3.41 -15.60 -38.66
CA ARG A 692 2.27 -15.90 -37.80
C ARG A 692 0.99 -15.83 -38.61
N THR A 693 -0.05 -16.57 -38.22
CA THR A 693 -1.34 -16.51 -38.89
C THR A 693 -2.53 -16.81 -37.97
N ASP A 694 -3.73 -16.36 -38.33
CA ASP A 694 -4.99 -16.80 -37.72
C ASP A 694 -5.60 -18.04 -38.41
N ALA A 695 -4.89 -18.65 -39.36
CA ALA A 695 -5.30 -19.90 -39.99
C ALA A 695 -5.51 -21.02 -38.95
N SER A 696 -6.55 -21.82 -39.15
CA SER A 696 -7.05 -22.76 -38.13
C SER A 696 -7.88 -23.86 -38.79
N SER A 697 -7.46 -25.12 -38.58
CA SER A 697 -8.20 -26.30 -39.03
C SER A 697 -9.64 -26.33 -38.50
N ASN A 698 -9.85 -25.81 -37.29
CA ASN A 698 -11.14 -25.86 -36.60
C ASN A 698 -12.13 -24.81 -37.14
N GLN A 699 -11.62 -23.75 -37.78
CA GLN A 699 -12.42 -22.73 -38.45
C GLN A 699 -12.45 -22.92 -39.98
N GLN A 700 -11.84 -24.00 -40.48
CA GLN A 700 -11.65 -24.29 -41.91
C GLN A 700 -10.86 -23.20 -42.67
N LYS A 701 -9.96 -22.50 -41.97
CA LYS A 701 -9.01 -21.53 -42.56
C LYS A 701 -7.71 -22.25 -42.94
N PHE A 702 -7.53 -22.48 -44.23
CA PHE A 702 -6.36 -23.11 -44.84
C PHE A 702 -5.72 -22.24 -45.93
N PHE A 703 -4.41 -22.38 -46.12
CA PHE A 703 -3.62 -21.68 -47.12
C PHE A 703 -2.55 -22.56 -47.76
N ASP A 704 -2.07 -22.14 -48.92
CA ASP A 704 -0.90 -22.70 -49.61
C ASP A 704 0.32 -21.80 -49.37
N TYR A 705 1.53 -22.37 -49.43
CA TYR A 705 2.75 -21.55 -49.41
C TYR A 705 3.92 -22.17 -50.21
N ILE A 706 4.78 -21.29 -50.73
CA ILE A 706 6.04 -21.64 -51.40
C ILE A 706 7.16 -20.80 -50.79
N ILE A 707 8.22 -21.45 -50.32
CA ILE A 707 9.46 -20.81 -49.85
C ILE A 707 10.50 -20.89 -50.96
N PHE A 708 11.13 -19.76 -51.27
CA PHE A 708 12.19 -19.61 -52.26
C PHE A 708 13.54 -19.32 -51.58
N ASN A 709 14.61 -19.78 -52.22
CA ASN A 709 15.98 -19.38 -51.90
C ASN A 709 16.24 -17.93 -52.36
N SER A 710 17.37 -17.35 -51.93
CA SER A 710 17.78 -15.99 -52.31
C SER A 710 18.12 -15.82 -53.80
N ASP A 711 18.25 -16.92 -54.55
CA ASP A 711 18.44 -16.94 -56.00
C ASP A 711 17.12 -17.10 -56.79
N GLY A 712 15.98 -17.11 -56.10
CA GLY A 712 14.65 -17.31 -56.70
C GLY A 712 14.25 -18.76 -56.95
N THR A 713 15.10 -19.75 -56.67
CA THR A 713 14.73 -21.18 -56.80
C THR A 713 13.77 -21.64 -55.70
N GLU A 714 12.84 -22.55 -56.00
CA GLU A 714 11.96 -23.13 -54.98
C GLU A 714 12.78 -23.94 -53.96
N SER A 715 12.65 -23.59 -52.68
CA SER A 715 13.23 -24.32 -51.55
C SER A 715 12.26 -25.34 -50.93
N SER A 716 10.95 -25.06 -50.93
CA SER A 716 9.91 -25.98 -50.47
C SER A 716 8.49 -25.41 -50.66
N LYS A 717 7.55 -26.24 -51.08
CA LYS A 717 6.10 -25.94 -51.14
C LYS A 717 5.30 -26.78 -50.13
N ARG A 718 4.19 -26.23 -49.63
CA ARG A 718 3.08 -26.98 -49.00
C ARG A 718 1.73 -26.39 -49.39
N THR A 719 0.69 -27.19 -49.26
CA THR A 719 -0.68 -26.86 -49.68
C THR A 719 -1.69 -27.23 -48.59
N ALA A 720 -2.79 -26.48 -48.49
CA ALA A 720 -3.88 -26.67 -47.52
C ALA A 720 -3.40 -26.81 -46.06
N VAL A 721 -2.47 -25.94 -45.63
CA VAL A 721 -1.96 -25.90 -44.25
C VAL A 721 -2.72 -24.89 -43.38
N ALA A 722 -2.64 -25.07 -42.07
CA ALA A 722 -3.20 -24.17 -41.06
C ALA A 722 -2.23 -24.03 -39.86
N PHE A 723 -0.95 -23.76 -40.14
CA PHE A 723 0.08 -23.58 -39.12
C PHE A 723 1.16 -22.59 -39.57
N ASP A 724 1.72 -21.82 -38.64
CA ASP A 724 2.80 -20.85 -38.84
C ASP A 724 4.00 -21.44 -39.64
N PRO A 725 4.29 -21.02 -40.88
CA PRO A 725 5.42 -21.53 -41.66
C PRO A 725 6.74 -20.91 -41.20
N LEU A 726 7.82 -21.71 -41.17
CA LEU A 726 9.16 -21.27 -40.76
C LEU A 726 9.98 -20.85 -41.98
N VAL A 727 10.49 -19.61 -41.97
CA VAL A 727 11.31 -19.02 -43.03
C VAL A 727 12.74 -18.86 -42.52
N LEU A 728 13.71 -19.44 -43.22
CA LEU A 728 15.14 -19.27 -42.89
C LEU A 728 15.62 -17.87 -43.28
N GLY A 729 16.76 -17.44 -42.74
CA GLY A 729 17.37 -16.15 -43.11
C GLY A 729 17.63 -16.04 -44.62
N SER A 730 17.48 -14.82 -45.16
CA SER A 730 17.59 -14.49 -46.58
C SER A 730 16.63 -15.24 -47.53
N LYS A 731 15.59 -15.92 -47.03
CA LYS A 731 14.58 -16.60 -47.84
C LYS A 731 13.28 -15.80 -47.96
N LYS A 732 12.61 -15.95 -49.11
CA LYS A 732 11.26 -15.43 -49.37
C LYS A 732 10.23 -16.54 -49.14
N ILE A 733 9.09 -16.23 -48.55
CA ILE A 733 7.89 -17.06 -48.61
C ILE A 733 6.79 -16.31 -49.35
N VAL A 734 6.08 -16.98 -50.25
CA VAL A 734 4.78 -16.54 -50.78
C VAL A 734 3.71 -17.39 -50.08
N VAL A 735 2.69 -16.74 -49.51
CA VAL A 735 1.49 -17.40 -48.96
C VAL A 735 0.28 -17.05 -49.84
N THR A 736 -0.64 -17.99 -50.00
CA THR A 736 -1.86 -17.85 -50.82
C THR A 736 -3.06 -18.39 -50.04
N ASN A 737 -4.06 -17.55 -49.74
CA ASN A 737 -5.27 -18.05 -49.07
C ASN A 737 -6.13 -18.86 -50.06
N ILE A 738 -6.48 -20.10 -49.71
CA ILE A 738 -7.34 -20.97 -50.54
C ILE A 738 -8.79 -21.07 -50.01
N SER A 739 -9.09 -20.42 -48.89
CA SER A 739 -10.34 -20.54 -48.14
C SER A 739 -11.27 -19.34 -48.36
N GLU A 740 -12.59 -19.56 -48.31
CA GLU A 740 -13.60 -18.49 -48.44
C GLU A 740 -13.49 -17.42 -47.34
N GLN A 741 -13.01 -17.81 -46.15
CA GLN A 741 -12.73 -16.87 -45.06
C GLN A 741 -11.38 -16.22 -45.28
N ALA A 742 -11.30 -14.89 -45.08
CA ALA A 742 -10.04 -14.17 -45.11
C ALA A 742 -9.09 -14.67 -43.99
N ILE A 743 -7.80 -14.74 -44.31
CA ILE A 743 -6.73 -15.16 -43.39
C ILE A 743 -5.76 -13.99 -43.20
N THR A 744 -5.44 -13.68 -41.95
CA THR A 744 -4.43 -12.68 -41.58
C THR A 744 -3.09 -13.35 -41.36
N TYR A 745 -2.03 -12.72 -41.84
CA TYR A 745 -0.64 -13.14 -41.64
C TYR A 745 0.18 -12.01 -41.02
N GLY A 746 1.17 -12.35 -40.21
CA GLY A 746 2.07 -11.41 -39.54
C GLY A 746 3.53 -11.83 -39.64
N GLY A 747 4.35 -11.03 -40.31
CA GLY A 747 5.82 -11.11 -40.22
C GLY A 747 6.34 -10.07 -39.23
N ILE A 748 7.26 -10.43 -38.32
CA ILE A 748 7.88 -9.46 -37.39
C ILE A 748 8.49 -8.31 -38.21
N TYR A 749 8.09 -7.06 -37.94
CA TYR A 749 8.31 -5.94 -38.86
C TYR A 749 9.79 -5.69 -39.20
N ARG A 750 10.68 -5.73 -38.20
CA ARG A 750 12.13 -5.56 -38.39
C ARG A 750 12.84 -6.75 -39.05
N ILE A 751 12.15 -7.88 -39.24
CA ILE A 751 12.72 -9.15 -39.74
C ILE A 751 12.19 -9.50 -41.13
N PHE A 752 10.96 -9.13 -41.43
CA PHE A 752 10.32 -9.42 -42.72
C PHE A 752 9.99 -8.14 -43.47
N ARG A 753 10.51 -8.00 -44.70
CA ARG A 753 9.95 -7.05 -45.67
C ARG A 753 8.84 -7.73 -46.45
N GLY A 754 7.72 -7.04 -46.59
CA GLY A 754 6.65 -7.44 -47.49
C GLY A 754 6.97 -6.99 -48.91
N GLN A 755 6.59 -7.83 -49.87
CA GLN A 755 6.53 -7.49 -51.29
C GLN A 755 5.27 -8.16 -51.86
N ASP A 756 4.54 -7.42 -52.71
CA ASP A 756 3.55 -8.01 -53.61
C ASP A 756 4.30 -8.67 -54.77
N ASP A 757 5.03 -9.74 -54.45
CA ASP A 757 6.02 -10.33 -55.34
C ASP A 757 5.31 -11.16 -56.41
N GLU A 758 5.54 -10.81 -57.67
CA GLU A 758 4.75 -11.24 -58.82
C GLU A 758 4.70 -12.76 -59.02
N VAL A 759 3.59 -13.36 -58.56
CA VAL A 759 2.80 -14.21 -59.47
C VAL A 759 2.51 -13.33 -60.70
N PRO A 760 2.78 -13.79 -61.95
CA PRO A 760 2.88 -12.91 -63.13
C PRO A 760 1.77 -11.88 -63.16
N SER A 761 2.18 -10.62 -63.04
CA SER A 761 1.33 -9.56 -62.50
C SER A 761 0.04 -9.41 -63.30
N PRO A 762 -1.13 -9.28 -62.63
CA PRO A 762 -2.29 -8.72 -63.32
C PRO A 762 -1.90 -7.33 -63.79
N GLU A 763 -1.91 -7.15 -65.11
CA GLU A 763 -1.60 -5.91 -65.81
C GLU A 763 -2.08 -4.68 -65.02
N THR A 764 -1.15 -3.91 -64.44
CA THR A 764 -1.51 -2.88 -63.45
C THR A 764 -1.91 -1.60 -64.17
N GLU A 765 -3.13 -1.14 -63.89
CA GLU A 765 -3.74 0.00 -64.57
C GLU A 765 -3.81 1.23 -63.67
N ILE A 766 -3.35 2.37 -64.18
CA ILE A 766 -3.59 3.69 -63.57
C ILE A 766 -4.40 4.58 -64.51
N THR A 767 -5.60 4.98 -64.08
CA THR A 767 -6.46 5.90 -64.82
C THR A 767 -6.20 7.35 -64.39
N VAL A 768 -5.64 8.15 -65.30
CA VAL A 768 -5.36 9.58 -65.11
C VAL A 768 -6.49 10.38 -65.76
N LYS A 769 -7.22 11.16 -64.95
CA LYS A 769 -8.34 12.00 -65.42
C LYS A 769 -7.84 13.39 -65.85
N GLN A 770 -8.67 14.15 -66.57
CA GLN A 770 -8.31 15.48 -67.06
C GLN A 770 -7.70 16.37 -65.97
N GLY A 771 -6.53 16.95 -66.26
CA GLY A 771 -5.78 17.82 -65.35
C GLY A 771 -4.98 17.10 -64.25
N GLN A 772 -5.17 15.78 -64.08
CA GLN A 772 -4.34 14.96 -63.18
C GLN A 772 -3.07 14.51 -63.89
N SER A 773 -2.06 14.12 -63.10
CA SER A 773 -0.80 13.58 -63.59
C SER A 773 -0.43 12.27 -62.89
N ALA A 774 0.43 11.49 -63.53
CA ALA A 774 1.07 10.30 -62.96
C ALA A 774 2.57 10.30 -63.26
N VAL A 775 3.34 9.77 -62.31
CA VAL A 775 4.79 9.55 -62.44
C VAL A 775 5.02 8.05 -62.52
N PHE A 776 5.64 7.61 -63.60
CA PHE A 776 6.07 6.24 -63.82
C PHE A 776 7.58 6.18 -63.63
N THR A 777 8.06 5.32 -62.74
CA THR A 777 9.48 5.15 -62.41
C THR A 777 9.93 3.75 -62.78
N ASN A 778 11.01 3.65 -63.57
CA ASN A 778 11.64 2.39 -63.93
C ASN A 778 12.97 2.21 -63.16
N PRO A 779 12.99 1.55 -61.99
CA PRO A 779 14.21 1.22 -61.27
C PRO A 779 15.01 0.06 -61.91
N GLY A 780 14.54 -0.52 -63.02
CA GLY A 780 15.19 -1.62 -63.72
C GLY A 780 16.46 -1.21 -64.48
N ALA A 781 17.32 -2.19 -64.74
CA ALA A 781 18.58 -2.02 -65.48
C ALA A 781 18.42 -1.96 -67.02
N THR A 782 17.19 -2.05 -67.52
CA THR A 782 16.83 -1.98 -68.95
C THR A 782 15.67 -1.02 -69.15
N THR A 783 15.50 -0.49 -70.37
CA THR A 783 14.27 0.24 -70.75
C THR A 783 13.04 -0.63 -70.51
N ALA A 784 11.97 -0.03 -70.00
CA ALA A 784 10.66 -0.64 -69.81
C ALA A 784 9.62 0.03 -70.72
N LEU A 785 8.57 -0.71 -71.08
CA LEU A 785 7.45 -0.23 -71.88
C LEU A 785 6.20 -0.10 -71.00
N ILE A 786 5.43 0.96 -71.19
CA ILE A 786 4.06 1.11 -70.63
C ILE A 786 3.09 1.34 -71.78
N ASN A 787 1.88 0.77 -71.69
CA ASN A 787 0.89 0.75 -72.77
C ASN A 787 -0.37 1.55 -72.41
N ARG A 788 -1.13 2.00 -73.40
CA ARG A 788 -2.50 2.49 -73.21
C ARG A 788 -3.50 1.33 -73.18
N VAL A 789 -4.54 1.46 -72.37
CA VAL A 789 -5.76 0.63 -72.43
C VAL A 789 -6.89 1.41 -73.09
N GLY A 790 -7.54 0.80 -74.08
CA GLY A 790 -8.65 1.42 -74.83
C GLY A 790 -8.19 2.21 -76.08
N THR A 791 -9.14 2.91 -76.71
CA THR A 791 -8.94 3.57 -78.01
C THR A 791 -8.51 5.03 -77.91
N ASN A 792 -7.95 5.54 -79.01
CA ASN A 792 -7.14 6.76 -79.13
C ASN A 792 -7.91 8.10 -79.01
N SER A 793 -8.94 8.20 -78.18
CA SER A 793 -9.65 9.47 -77.92
C SER A 793 -9.04 10.32 -76.79
N SER A 794 -8.24 9.69 -75.93
CA SER A 794 -7.53 10.40 -74.85
C SER A 794 -6.21 10.99 -75.34
N ILE A 795 -5.87 12.18 -74.85
CA ILE A 795 -4.69 12.95 -75.23
C ILE A 795 -3.91 13.32 -73.97
N VAL A 796 -2.60 13.11 -73.98
CA VAL A 796 -1.71 13.33 -72.83
C VAL A 796 -0.58 14.29 -73.18
N ASP A 797 -0.12 15.07 -72.21
CA ASP A 797 1.25 15.56 -72.22
C ASP A 797 2.16 14.51 -71.58
N PHE A 798 3.40 14.37 -72.06
CA PHE A 798 4.41 13.59 -71.34
C PHE A 798 5.83 14.13 -71.50
N VAL A 799 6.69 13.76 -70.56
CA VAL A 799 8.13 14.05 -70.55
C VAL A 799 8.89 12.86 -69.97
N VAL A 800 10.08 12.57 -70.51
CA VAL A 800 10.93 11.46 -70.08
C VAL A 800 12.29 11.97 -69.58
N TYR A 801 12.76 11.40 -68.47
CA TYR A 801 14.01 11.73 -67.80
C TYR A 801 14.89 10.49 -67.62
N GLU A 802 16.20 10.65 -67.73
CA GLU A 802 17.18 9.70 -67.20
C GLU A 802 17.12 9.63 -65.67
N GLY A 803 17.69 8.58 -65.05
CA GLY A 803 17.82 8.43 -63.59
C GLY A 803 18.72 9.45 -62.88
N THR A 804 18.96 10.60 -63.49
CA THR A 804 19.65 11.78 -62.95
C THR A 804 18.77 13.05 -63.02
N ASP A 805 17.47 12.89 -63.29
CA ASP A 805 16.52 13.96 -63.66
C ASP A 805 16.98 14.81 -64.88
N LYS A 806 17.88 14.25 -65.69
CA LYS A 806 18.27 14.83 -66.97
C LYS A 806 17.18 14.57 -68.01
N PHE A 807 16.63 15.66 -68.53
CA PHE A 807 15.66 15.68 -69.62
C PHE A 807 16.17 14.93 -70.87
N LEU A 808 15.32 14.08 -71.45
CA LEU A 808 15.54 13.43 -72.75
C LEU A 808 14.67 14.07 -73.84
N HIS A 809 13.36 13.94 -73.70
CA HIS A 809 12.38 14.44 -74.66
C HIS A 809 11.02 14.70 -74.00
N LEU A 810 10.17 15.46 -74.69
CA LEU A 810 8.79 15.74 -74.29
C LEU A 810 7.87 15.77 -75.50
N THR A 811 6.58 15.52 -75.28
CA THR A 811 5.52 15.72 -76.27
C THR A 811 4.34 16.41 -75.60
N ALA A 812 3.88 17.51 -76.19
CA ALA A 812 2.67 18.21 -75.77
C ALA A 812 1.49 17.82 -76.68
N GLY A 813 0.48 17.14 -76.13
CA GLY A 813 -0.65 16.63 -76.91
C GLY A 813 -0.34 15.38 -77.73
N SER A 814 -0.01 14.29 -77.03
CA SER A 814 0.26 12.95 -77.57
C SER A 814 -0.97 12.05 -77.55
N ASP A 815 -1.18 11.31 -78.64
CA ASP A 815 -2.16 10.24 -78.81
C ASP A 815 -1.50 8.84 -78.96
N LEU A 816 -0.21 8.71 -78.62
CA LEU A 816 0.52 7.43 -78.61
C LEU A 816 -0.16 6.34 -77.77
N ASP A 817 0.02 5.08 -78.17
CA ASP A 817 -0.51 3.90 -77.49
C ASP A 817 0.51 3.16 -76.60
N ALA A 818 1.80 3.56 -76.64
CA ALA A 818 2.84 3.06 -75.76
C ALA A 818 3.97 4.08 -75.56
N TRP A 819 4.69 3.96 -74.45
CA TRP A 819 5.82 4.82 -74.07
C TRP A 819 6.98 4.01 -73.50
N GLU A 820 8.20 4.47 -73.77
CA GLU A 820 9.44 3.90 -73.22
C GLU A 820 9.94 4.70 -72.01
N ILE A 821 10.31 4.01 -70.93
CA ILE A 821 11.00 4.57 -69.77
C ILE A 821 12.41 3.97 -69.70
N PRO A 822 13.49 4.76 -69.83
CA PRO A 822 14.85 4.23 -69.83
C PRO A 822 15.23 3.63 -68.47
N ALA A 823 16.29 2.82 -68.44
CA ALA A 823 16.83 2.21 -67.23
C ALA A 823 17.13 3.26 -66.14
N GLY A 824 16.62 3.03 -64.92
CA GLY A 824 16.70 3.96 -63.80
C GLY A 824 15.89 5.26 -63.95
N GLY A 825 15.17 5.46 -65.06
CA GLY A 825 14.53 6.72 -65.44
C GLY A 825 13.10 6.90 -64.96
N THR A 826 12.53 8.05 -65.31
CA THR A 826 11.11 8.37 -65.03
C THR A 826 10.41 8.96 -66.24
N LEU A 827 9.09 8.73 -66.32
CA LEU A 827 8.18 9.38 -67.24
C LEU A 827 7.09 10.08 -66.42
N VAL A 828 6.85 11.36 -66.69
CA VAL A 828 5.74 12.11 -66.09
C VAL A 828 4.70 12.37 -67.18
N MET A 829 3.45 12.04 -66.90
CA MET A 829 2.33 12.15 -67.83
C MET A 829 1.19 12.98 -67.21
N THR A 830 0.53 13.83 -68.00
CA THR A 830 -0.66 14.60 -67.60
C THR A 830 -1.77 14.41 -68.63
N ALA A 831 -2.97 14.01 -68.20
CA ALA A 831 -4.10 13.87 -69.12
C ALA A 831 -4.74 15.23 -69.43
N ILE A 832 -4.89 15.57 -70.71
CA ILE A 832 -5.45 16.87 -71.15
C ILE A 832 -6.80 16.75 -71.86
N SER A 833 -7.15 15.57 -72.38
CA SER A 833 -8.50 15.23 -72.82
C SER A 833 -9.50 15.18 -71.65
N ALA A 834 -10.79 15.41 -71.94
CA ALA A 834 -11.86 15.18 -70.98
C ALA A 834 -12.06 13.69 -70.69
N GLU A 835 -11.90 12.84 -71.72
CA GLU A 835 -11.78 11.39 -71.56
C GLU A 835 -10.50 11.06 -70.77
N PRO A 836 -10.59 10.28 -69.67
CA PRO A 836 -9.42 9.79 -68.96
C PRO A 836 -8.54 8.90 -69.84
N VAL A 837 -7.25 8.84 -69.53
CA VAL A 837 -6.34 7.83 -70.08
C VAL A 837 -6.12 6.74 -69.04
N THR A 838 -6.22 5.47 -69.43
CA THR A 838 -5.77 4.35 -68.59
C THR A 838 -4.45 3.83 -69.14
N ILE A 839 -3.45 3.76 -68.27
CA ILE A 839 -2.10 3.31 -68.61
C ILE A 839 -1.80 2.01 -67.87
N GLN A 840 -1.36 1.02 -68.63
CA GLN A 840 -1.02 -0.32 -68.21
C GLN A 840 0.50 -0.49 -68.06
N TYR A 841 0.93 -1.08 -66.95
CA TYR A 841 2.32 -1.37 -66.64
C TYR A 841 2.48 -2.69 -65.86
N SER A 842 3.73 -3.09 -65.61
CA SER A 842 4.13 -4.23 -64.78
C SER A 842 5.38 -3.86 -63.97
N ALA A 843 5.75 -4.65 -62.97
CA ALA A 843 7.07 -4.44 -62.36
C ALA A 843 8.18 -4.69 -63.40
N PRO A 844 9.38 -4.08 -63.24
CA PRO A 844 9.81 -3.23 -62.14
C PRO A 844 9.21 -1.82 -62.14
N VAL A 845 8.41 -1.43 -63.15
CA VAL A 845 7.84 -0.08 -63.22
C VAL A 845 6.84 0.13 -62.08
N THR A 846 6.95 1.28 -61.42
CA THR A 846 5.99 1.74 -60.41
C THR A 846 5.32 3.01 -60.91
N ALA A 847 4.01 3.14 -60.71
CA ALA A 847 3.27 4.36 -61.03
C ALA A 847 2.68 4.99 -59.76
N SER A 848 2.63 6.32 -59.71
CA SER A 848 1.97 7.06 -58.63
C SER A 848 1.23 8.29 -59.17
N PRO A 849 0.03 8.61 -58.65
CA PRO A 849 -0.62 9.90 -58.92
C PRO A 849 0.26 11.05 -58.41
N SER A 850 0.36 12.14 -59.18
CA SER A 850 1.18 13.30 -58.83
C SER A 850 0.45 14.61 -59.12
N GLN A 851 0.79 15.63 -58.33
CA GLN A 851 0.36 17.02 -58.55
C GLN A 851 1.36 17.79 -59.44
N GLU A 852 2.52 17.21 -59.77
CA GLU A 852 3.43 17.80 -60.75
C GLU A 852 2.85 17.57 -62.16
N PRO A 853 2.65 18.61 -62.99
CA PRO A 853 2.33 18.43 -64.40
C PRO A 853 3.58 17.97 -65.16
N ALA A 854 3.40 17.21 -66.24
CA ALA A 854 4.50 16.82 -67.12
C ALA A 854 5.22 18.05 -67.70
N LEU A 855 4.44 19.05 -68.13
CA LEU A 855 4.93 20.21 -68.87
C LEU A 855 4.56 21.53 -68.21
N LEU A 856 5.56 22.39 -68.06
CA LEU A 856 5.36 23.81 -67.86
C LEU A 856 4.81 24.41 -69.16
N LYS A 857 3.60 24.97 -69.14
CA LYS A 857 2.97 25.66 -70.27
C LYS A 857 2.68 27.12 -69.93
N ARG A 858 3.05 28.06 -70.81
CA ARG A 858 2.71 29.49 -70.67
C ARG A 858 2.35 30.12 -72.01
N ASN A 859 1.24 30.86 -72.01
CA ASN A 859 0.92 31.80 -73.06
C ASN A 859 1.63 33.14 -72.77
N LEU A 860 2.07 33.82 -73.82
CA LEU A 860 2.71 35.14 -73.76
C LEU A 860 2.04 36.06 -74.77
N GLU A 861 1.28 37.03 -74.28
CA GLU A 861 0.49 37.94 -75.12
C GLU A 861 1.38 38.89 -75.95
N PRO A 862 0.88 39.47 -77.05
CA PRO A 862 1.61 40.44 -77.87
C PRO A 862 2.26 41.55 -77.05
N ASN A 863 3.53 41.87 -77.35
CA ASN A 863 4.33 42.89 -76.66
C ASN A 863 4.54 42.65 -75.14
N THR A 864 4.40 41.40 -74.66
CA THR A 864 4.70 41.03 -73.26
C THR A 864 5.98 40.21 -73.11
N THR A 865 6.47 40.08 -71.87
CA THR A 865 7.77 39.47 -71.54
C THR A 865 7.63 38.46 -70.41
N ALA A 866 8.29 37.31 -70.53
CA ALA A 866 8.40 36.31 -69.46
C ALA A 866 9.86 35.87 -69.27
N ILE A 867 10.17 35.38 -68.06
CA ILE A 867 11.49 34.84 -67.72
C ILE A 867 11.31 33.39 -67.27
N PHE A 868 11.95 32.47 -67.98
CA PHE A 868 11.99 31.04 -67.65
C PHE A 868 13.37 30.70 -67.09
N SER A 869 13.43 30.08 -65.92
CA SER A 869 14.69 29.71 -65.27
C SER A 869 14.92 28.21 -65.39
N ASN A 870 15.99 27.78 -66.07
CA ASN A 870 16.41 26.39 -66.02
C ASN A 870 17.02 26.10 -64.64
N THR A 871 16.24 25.45 -63.77
CA THR A 871 16.60 25.10 -62.40
C THR A 871 17.55 23.91 -62.32
N SER A 872 17.65 23.11 -63.38
CA SER A 872 18.47 21.90 -63.38
C SER A 872 19.97 22.18 -63.58
N SER A 873 20.81 21.19 -63.28
CA SER A 873 22.26 21.22 -63.56
C SER A 873 22.61 21.00 -65.04
N PHE A 874 21.65 20.65 -65.88
CA PHE A 874 21.85 20.26 -67.28
C PHE A 874 21.24 21.29 -68.24
N SER A 875 21.71 21.31 -69.49
CA SER A 875 21.00 22.07 -70.53
C SER A 875 19.64 21.43 -70.79
N SER A 876 18.59 22.24 -70.88
CA SER A 876 17.22 21.80 -71.16
C SER A 876 16.58 22.73 -72.21
N VAL A 877 15.38 22.40 -72.70
CA VAL A 877 14.79 23.05 -73.88
C VAL A 877 13.49 23.76 -73.55
N LEU A 878 13.42 25.04 -73.93
CA LEU A 878 12.19 25.83 -73.97
C LEU A 878 11.66 25.80 -75.41
N PHE A 879 10.54 25.13 -75.63
CA PHE A 879 9.84 25.08 -76.90
C PHE A 879 8.86 26.25 -77.03
N THR A 880 8.50 26.60 -78.27
CA THR A 880 7.44 27.56 -78.60
C THR A 880 6.58 27.04 -79.75
N SER A 881 5.41 27.65 -79.94
CA SER A 881 4.49 27.38 -81.04
C SER A 881 5.14 27.59 -82.41
N GLN A 882 5.33 26.52 -83.18
CA GLN A 882 5.87 26.56 -84.55
C GLN A 882 4.79 26.93 -85.59
N VAL A 883 4.17 28.09 -85.43
CA VAL A 883 3.26 28.66 -86.44
C VAL A 883 4.05 29.63 -87.31
N GLU A 884 3.94 29.48 -88.63
CA GLU A 884 4.65 30.31 -89.60
C GLU A 884 4.27 31.79 -89.44
N GLY A 885 5.28 32.65 -89.20
CA GLY A 885 5.10 34.08 -88.93
C GLY A 885 5.16 34.49 -87.45
N LEU A 886 5.13 33.55 -86.49
CA LEU A 886 5.27 33.91 -85.07
C LEU A 886 6.73 33.92 -84.61
N VAL A 887 7.14 35.03 -83.99
CA VAL A 887 8.52 35.39 -83.64
C VAL A 887 8.64 36.03 -82.25
N TYR A 888 9.80 35.84 -81.60
CA TYR A 888 10.14 36.42 -80.29
C TYR A 888 11.60 36.89 -80.19
N ASP A 889 11.83 37.96 -79.44
CA ASP A 889 13.17 38.33 -78.98
C ASP A 889 13.52 37.51 -77.73
N TYR A 890 14.79 37.15 -77.54
CA TYR A 890 15.24 36.47 -76.32
C TYR A 890 16.66 36.83 -75.87
N VAL A 891 16.88 36.73 -74.55
CA VAL A 891 18.19 36.90 -73.89
C VAL A 891 18.37 35.81 -72.84
N ILE A 892 19.37 34.95 -73.02
CA ILE A 892 19.80 33.94 -72.06
C ILE A 892 20.93 34.51 -71.19
N ARG A 893 20.77 34.45 -69.87
CA ARG A 893 21.76 34.84 -68.86
C ARG A 893 22.13 33.64 -67.99
N ASN A 894 23.42 33.47 -67.68
CA ASN A 894 23.86 32.43 -66.76
C ASN A 894 23.56 32.80 -65.29
N GLN A 895 23.88 31.90 -64.35
CA GLN A 895 23.72 32.10 -62.91
C GLN A 895 24.35 33.41 -62.36
N ASN A 896 25.35 33.99 -63.03
CA ASN A 896 25.98 35.27 -62.67
C ASN A 896 25.32 36.48 -63.36
N GLN A 897 24.13 36.30 -63.96
CA GLN A 897 23.40 37.27 -64.79
C GLN A 897 24.15 37.80 -66.03
N VAL A 898 25.25 37.15 -66.43
CA VAL A 898 25.98 37.48 -67.66
C VAL A 898 25.24 36.89 -68.87
N ILE A 899 24.99 37.71 -69.90
CA ILE A 899 24.39 37.27 -71.16
C ILE A 899 25.31 36.24 -71.83
N VAL A 900 24.78 35.05 -72.14
CA VAL A 900 25.50 33.95 -72.82
C VAL A 900 24.97 33.66 -74.22
N LYS A 901 23.76 34.11 -74.54
CA LYS A 901 23.16 34.04 -75.88
C LYS A 901 22.01 35.04 -75.96
N GLU A 902 21.83 35.69 -77.10
CA GLU A 902 20.64 36.50 -77.38
C GLU A 902 20.25 36.35 -78.86
N GLY A 903 19.03 36.74 -79.20
CA GLY A 903 18.53 36.71 -80.57
C GLY A 903 17.28 37.57 -80.73
N LYS A 904 17.06 38.05 -81.95
CA LYS A 904 15.86 38.79 -82.36
C LYS A 904 15.07 37.99 -83.39
N ASP A 905 13.76 38.26 -83.46
CA ASP A 905 12.84 37.66 -84.42
C ASP A 905 12.96 36.12 -84.50
N ALA A 906 13.17 35.48 -83.34
CA ALA A 906 13.54 34.07 -83.27
C ALA A 906 12.34 33.15 -83.51
N VAL A 907 12.60 32.03 -84.19
CA VAL A 907 11.64 30.95 -84.44
C VAL A 907 12.14 29.64 -83.85
N GLY A 908 11.22 28.76 -83.46
CA GLY A 908 11.54 27.44 -82.89
C GLY A 908 12.09 27.47 -81.45
N PRO A 909 12.57 26.33 -80.92
CA PRO A 909 12.97 26.16 -79.52
C PRO A 909 14.35 26.77 -79.18
N GLN A 910 14.57 27.11 -77.91
CA GLN A 910 15.90 27.45 -77.38
C GLN A 910 16.39 26.39 -76.38
N HIS A 911 17.67 26.00 -76.54
CA HIS A 911 18.42 25.32 -75.49
C HIS A 911 18.89 26.35 -74.45
N VAL A 912 18.49 26.16 -73.20
CA VAL A 912 18.86 26.98 -72.05
C VAL A 912 19.85 26.18 -71.21
N PRO A 913 21.10 26.64 -70.98
CA PRO A 913 22.07 25.93 -70.14
C PRO A 913 21.56 25.71 -68.72
N GLY A 914 22.16 24.78 -67.99
CA GLY A 914 21.83 24.57 -66.57
C GLY A 914 22.02 25.86 -65.75
N ARG A 915 21.20 26.03 -64.70
CA ARG A 915 21.23 27.19 -63.80
C ARG A 915 21.23 28.55 -64.52
N SER A 916 20.47 28.67 -65.61
CA SER A 916 20.43 29.86 -66.48
C SER A 916 19.01 30.35 -66.73
N ASP A 917 18.83 31.66 -66.79
CA ASP A 917 17.57 32.33 -67.11
C ASP A 917 17.47 32.59 -68.61
N ILE A 918 16.32 32.34 -69.23
CA ILE A 918 15.97 32.91 -70.54
C ILE A 918 14.80 33.89 -70.37
N GLN A 919 15.07 35.15 -70.72
CA GLN A 919 14.05 36.16 -70.92
C GLN A 919 13.56 36.04 -72.37
N VAL A 920 12.25 35.94 -72.58
CA VAL A 920 11.60 35.98 -73.91
C VAL A 920 10.60 37.13 -73.97
N HIS A 921 10.51 37.79 -75.12
CA HIS A 921 9.61 38.91 -75.38
C HIS A 921 8.85 38.65 -76.69
N ASN A 922 7.52 38.64 -76.62
CA ASN A 922 6.68 38.38 -77.79
C ASN A 922 6.59 39.63 -78.67
N VAL A 923 7.24 39.61 -79.84
CA VAL A 923 7.18 40.68 -80.85
C VAL A 923 6.14 40.41 -81.95
N SER A 924 5.39 39.30 -81.85
CA SER A 924 4.27 38.97 -82.73
C SER A 924 3.00 39.73 -82.36
N ASP A 925 2.06 39.83 -83.32
CA ASP A 925 0.71 40.36 -83.12
C ASP A 925 -0.27 39.33 -82.47
N GLN A 926 0.17 38.09 -82.30
CA GLN A 926 -0.58 36.98 -81.73
C GLN A 926 0.11 36.37 -80.50
N THR A 927 -0.66 35.73 -79.63
CA THR A 927 -0.20 35.06 -78.41
C THR A 927 0.75 33.89 -78.71
N LEU A 928 1.98 33.95 -78.21
CA LEU A 928 2.93 32.83 -78.28
C LEU A 928 2.67 31.80 -77.18
N LYS A 929 2.87 30.51 -77.48
CA LYS A 929 2.75 29.43 -76.48
C LYS A 929 4.07 28.73 -76.24
N PHE A 930 4.67 28.99 -75.08
CA PHE A 930 5.90 28.35 -74.61
C PHE A 930 5.62 27.09 -73.81
N VAL A 931 6.48 26.08 -73.98
CA VAL A 931 6.36 24.75 -73.36
C VAL A 931 7.73 24.21 -72.94
N ALA A 932 7.87 23.66 -71.73
CA ALA A 932 9.13 23.10 -71.24
C ALA A 932 8.92 21.94 -70.24
N PRO A 933 9.94 21.11 -69.95
CA PRO A 933 9.91 20.12 -68.87
C PRO A 933 9.65 20.79 -67.52
N TYR A 934 8.63 20.33 -66.77
CA TYR A 934 8.26 20.97 -65.50
C TYR A 934 9.38 20.92 -64.46
N ARG A 935 10.05 19.77 -64.29
CA ARG A 935 11.14 19.61 -63.30
C ARG A 935 12.36 20.50 -63.57
N ASN A 936 12.61 20.87 -64.83
CA ASN A 936 13.78 21.65 -65.22
C ASN A 936 13.51 23.16 -65.32
N PHE A 937 12.25 23.62 -65.34
CA PHE A 937 11.95 25.03 -65.57
C PHE A 937 10.90 25.60 -64.62
N THR A 938 11.23 26.74 -64.01
CA THR A 938 10.27 27.63 -63.34
C THR A 938 10.06 28.91 -64.14
N VAL A 939 9.00 29.65 -63.84
CA VAL A 939 8.73 30.98 -64.42
C VAL A 939 8.90 32.01 -63.33
N LYS A 940 9.82 32.96 -63.50
CA LYS A 940 9.91 34.13 -62.63
C LYS A 940 8.85 35.13 -63.07
N GLN A 941 8.02 35.61 -62.14
CA GLN A 941 7.26 36.83 -62.38
C GLN A 941 8.21 38.03 -62.50
N VAL A 942 7.82 39.03 -63.28
CA VAL A 942 8.54 40.30 -63.38
C VAL A 942 8.46 41.02 -62.02
N GLU A 943 9.48 41.78 -61.65
CA GLU A 943 9.64 42.38 -60.31
C GLU A 943 8.35 43.09 -59.81
N VAL A 944 7.79 42.54 -58.73
CA VAL A 944 6.64 43.10 -58.00
C VAL A 944 7.10 43.92 -56.80
N GLU A 945 6.49 45.09 -56.61
CA GLU A 945 6.78 45.96 -55.47
C GLU A 945 5.99 45.51 -54.23
N PHE A 946 6.71 45.18 -53.15
CA PHE A 946 6.12 44.71 -51.89
C PHE A 946 5.95 45.84 -50.87
N LEU A 947 4.71 46.17 -50.55
CA LEU A 947 4.36 47.00 -49.39
C LEU A 947 4.79 46.30 -48.09
N THR A 948 5.10 47.05 -47.03
CA THR A 948 5.45 46.43 -45.73
C THR A 948 4.24 46.37 -44.82
N LEU A 949 3.82 45.16 -44.46
CA LEU A 949 2.80 44.93 -43.44
C LEU A 949 3.48 44.83 -42.08
N TYR A 950 3.02 45.62 -41.10
CA TYR A 950 3.57 45.63 -39.74
C TYR A 950 2.66 44.88 -38.78
N GLU A 951 3.25 44.11 -37.87
CA GLU A 951 2.49 43.36 -36.86
C GLU A 951 1.63 44.28 -35.99
N ASN A 952 0.41 43.84 -35.67
CA ASN A 952 -0.60 44.53 -34.87
C ASN A 952 -1.06 45.90 -35.43
N THR A 953 -0.61 46.29 -36.62
CA THR A 953 -0.87 47.59 -37.25
C THR A 953 -1.97 47.48 -38.30
N GLU A 954 -3.04 48.29 -38.17
CA GLU A 954 -4.12 48.38 -39.16
C GLU A 954 -3.66 49.26 -40.33
N THR A 955 -3.67 48.71 -41.55
CA THR A 955 -3.16 49.38 -42.76
C THR A 955 -4.30 49.55 -43.78
N GLU A 956 -4.63 50.79 -44.17
CA GLU A 956 -5.58 51.04 -45.27
C GLU A 956 -5.07 50.40 -46.58
N LEU A 957 -5.96 49.76 -47.35
CA LEU A 957 -5.60 49.27 -48.68
C LEU A 957 -5.39 50.45 -49.67
N PRO A 958 -4.49 50.33 -50.66
CA PRO A 958 -4.22 51.39 -51.64
C PRO A 958 -5.49 51.89 -52.36
N LYS A 959 -5.61 53.21 -52.53
CA LYS A 959 -6.81 53.86 -53.09
C LYS A 959 -6.90 53.79 -54.62
N GLU A 960 -5.78 53.52 -55.28
CA GLU A 960 -5.72 53.10 -56.68
C GLU A 960 -5.11 51.69 -56.74
N GLN A 961 -5.75 50.79 -57.49
CA GLN A 961 -5.34 49.39 -57.62
C GLN A 961 -5.37 48.99 -59.10
N LYS A 962 -4.29 48.34 -59.57
CA LYS A 962 -4.17 47.82 -60.94
C LYS A 962 -3.77 46.34 -60.86
N GLY A 963 -4.75 45.50 -60.53
CA GLY A 963 -4.54 44.10 -60.22
C GLY A 963 -4.17 43.88 -58.75
N ASN A 964 -3.40 42.82 -58.50
CA ASN A 964 -3.07 42.35 -57.14
C ASN A 964 -2.27 43.37 -56.32
N ILE A 965 -2.44 43.33 -55.01
CA ILE A 965 -1.59 44.03 -54.04
C ILE A 965 -0.61 43.02 -53.43
N TYR A 966 0.63 43.43 -53.21
CA TYR A 966 1.68 42.57 -52.67
C TYR A 966 2.25 43.15 -51.37
N TYR A 967 2.34 42.34 -50.32
CA TYR A 967 2.91 42.69 -49.03
C TYR A 967 4.08 41.77 -48.68
N ARG A 968 5.08 42.30 -47.98
CA ARG A 968 6.01 41.51 -47.16
C ARG A 968 5.62 41.65 -45.68
N PHE A 969 5.70 40.55 -44.95
CA PHE A 969 5.42 40.47 -43.52
C PHE A 969 6.59 39.79 -42.80
N SER A 970 6.92 40.23 -41.59
CA SER A 970 7.99 39.65 -40.77
C SER A 970 7.51 39.60 -39.33
N PRO A 971 6.98 38.45 -38.84
CA PRO A 971 6.48 38.32 -37.48
C PRO A 971 7.60 38.48 -36.45
N TYR A 972 7.27 38.98 -35.26
CA TYR A 972 8.24 39.12 -34.17
C TYR A 972 8.49 37.81 -33.41
N SER A 973 7.55 36.86 -33.43
CA SER A 973 7.61 35.59 -32.67
C SER A 973 7.32 34.39 -33.57
N SER A 974 7.70 33.18 -33.12
CA SER A 974 7.43 31.92 -33.81
C SER A 974 6.19 31.24 -33.21
N ASP A 975 5.04 31.38 -33.85
CA ASP A 975 3.75 30.82 -33.38
C ASP A 975 2.68 30.95 -34.50
N LYS A 976 1.42 30.65 -34.21
CA LYS A 976 0.30 30.88 -35.13
C LYS A 976 -0.03 32.37 -35.28
N TYR A 977 -0.19 32.81 -36.53
CA TYR A 977 -0.58 34.16 -36.91
C TYR A 977 -1.90 34.16 -37.69
N ARG A 978 -2.65 35.25 -37.54
CA ARG A 978 -3.80 35.57 -38.39
C ARG A 978 -3.52 36.84 -39.18
N ILE A 979 -3.70 36.75 -40.50
CA ILE A 979 -3.79 37.88 -41.40
C ILE A 979 -5.26 38.02 -41.79
N ALA A 980 -5.84 39.21 -41.62
CA ALA A 980 -7.24 39.44 -41.94
C ALA A 980 -7.42 40.76 -42.69
N ILE A 981 -8.43 40.79 -43.54
CA ILE A 981 -8.92 41.97 -44.25
C ILE A 981 -10.29 42.30 -43.70
N LYS A 982 -10.59 43.60 -43.59
CA LYS A 982 -11.86 44.15 -43.13
C LYS A 982 -12.45 45.01 -44.24
N GLU A 983 -13.59 44.59 -44.76
CA GLU A 983 -14.12 45.06 -46.04
C GLU A 983 -15.10 46.24 -45.85
N SER A 984 -14.94 47.29 -46.65
CA SER A 984 -15.58 48.59 -46.40
C SER A 984 -16.83 48.81 -47.27
N GLY A 985 -17.89 48.05 -46.99
CA GLY A 985 -19.27 48.37 -47.39
C GLY A 985 -19.69 47.99 -48.81
N ASP A 986 -18.85 47.29 -49.56
CA ASP A 986 -19.24 46.52 -50.75
C ASP A 986 -18.91 45.06 -50.46
N PHE A 987 -19.94 44.22 -50.38
CA PHE A 987 -19.84 42.79 -50.05
C PHE A 987 -20.03 41.91 -51.31
N SER A 988 -19.84 42.50 -52.50
CA SER A 988 -19.89 41.81 -53.80
C SER A 988 -18.50 41.53 -54.39
N ILE A 989 -17.46 41.73 -53.58
CA ILE A 989 -16.07 41.34 -53.84
C ILE A 989 -15.76 40.03 -53.10
N GLU A 990 -14.89 39.20 -53.66
CA GLU A 990 -14.31 38.04 -52.98
C GLU A 990 -12.79 38.23 -52.88
N PRO A 991 -12.27 38.84 -51.79
CA PRO A 991 -10.84 38.94 -51.56
C PRO A 991 -10.20 37.56 -51.38
N ARG A 992 -8.96 37.43 -51.84
CA ARG A 992 -8.19 36.18 -51.81
C ARG A 992 -6.76 36.50 -51.40
N MET A 993 -6.31 35.86 -50.33
CA MET A 993 -4.97 35.97 -49.78
C MET A 993 -4.19 34.68 -50.03
N GLU A 994 -2.99 34.79 -50.58
CA GLU A 994 -2.06 33.68 -50.81
C GLU A 994 -0.71 34.03 -50.17
N LEU A 995 -0.18 33.16 -49.31
CA LEU A 995 1.07 33.38 -48.56
C LEU A 995 2.21 32.52 -49.11
N TYR A 996 3.43 33.07 -49.17
CA TYR A 996 4.63 32.50 -49.79
C TYR A 996 5.86 32.70 -48.90
N GLU A 997 6.86 31.83 -49.04
CA GLU A 997 8.18 32.01 -48.38
C GLU A 997 9.18 32.81 -49.22
N ASP A 998 8.98 32.86 -50.54
CA ASP A 998 9.88 33.50 -51.50
C ASP A 998 9.25 34.73 -52.16
N LYS A 999 10.10 35.70 -52.56
CA LYS A 999 9.65 36.95 -53.21
C LYS A 999 9.25 36.74 -54.67
N GLU A 1000 9.67 35.62 -55.26
CA GLU A 1000 9.35 35.20 -56.63
C GLU A 1000 7.93 34.59 -56.73
N LEU A 1001 7.26 34.39 -55.58
CA LEU A 1001 5.91 33.83 -55.42
C LEU A 1001 5.76 32.42 -56.04
N SER A 1002 6.79 31.59 -55.84
CA SER A 1002 6.98 30.32 -56.56
C SER A 1002 5.94 29.25 -56.23
N MET A 1003 5.60 29.08 -54.96
CA MET A 1003 4.58 28.14 -54.48
C MET A 1003 3.93 28.69 -53.20
N PRO A 1004 2.58 28.76 -53.13
CA PRO A 1004 1.91 29.22 -51.92
C PRO A 1004 2.04 28.17 -50.80
N LEU A 1005 2.31 28.64 -49.58
CA LEU A 1005 2.16 27.88 -48.34
C LEU A 1005 0.68 27.55 -48.07
N VAL A 1006 -0.18 28.54 -48.27
CA VAL A 1006 -1.60 28.52 -47.92
C VAL A 1006 -2.36 29.62 -48.67
N SER A 1007 -3.63 29.35 -48.99
CA SER A 1007 -4.56 30.33 -49.54
C SER A 1007 -5.82 30.45 -48.68
N SER A 1008 -6.42 31.63 -48.61
CA SER A 1008 -7.68 31.85 -47.87
C SER A 1008 -8.88 31.11 -48.49
N VAL A 1009 -8.79 30.65 -49.75
CA VAL A 1009 -9.84 29.83 -50.38
C VAL A 1009 -9.77 28.35 -50.01
N ASP A 1010 -8.63 27.89 -49.49
CA ASP A 1010 -8.43 26.50 -49.01
C ASP A 1010 -8.74 26.36 -47.52
N GLN A 1011 -9.13 27.46 -46.85
CA GLN A 1011 -9.51 27.51 -45.44
C GLN A 1011 -11.01 27.80 -45.28
N GLU A 1012 -11.67 27.10 -44.35
CA GLU A 1012 -13.10 27.30 -44.08
C GLU A 1012 -13.34 28.70 -43.49
N GLN A 1013 -13.99 29.57 -44.27
CA GLN A 1013 -14.28 30.95 -43.85
C GLN A 1013 -15.50 31.00 -42.91
N VAL A 1014 -15.30 30.64 -41.63
CA VAL A 1014 -16.33 30.71 -40.56
C VAL A 1014 -16.54 32.16 -40.05
N TYR A 1015 -16.35 33.13 -40.95
CA TYR A 1015 -16.38 34.56 -40.70
C TYR A 1015 -17.46 35.19 -41.59
N GLY A 1016 -18.09 36.28 -41.15
CA GLY A 1016 -19.13 36.94 -41.95
C GLY A 1016 -18.52 37.72 -43.11
N GLU A 1017 -19.34 38.05 -44.11
CA GLU A 1017 -19.05 38.77 -45.38
C GLU A 1017 -18.31 40.13 -45.25
N GLN A 1018 -17.92 40.52 -44.04
CA GLN A 1018 -17.15 41.73 -43.71
C GLN A 1018 -15.65 41.45 -43.51
N TYR A 1019 -15.24 40.17 -43.45
CA TYR A 1019 -13.87 39.77 -43.16
C TYR A 1019 -13.44 38.52 -43.93
N THR A 1020 -12.40 38.67 -44.76
CA THR A 1020 -11.61 37.56 -45.31
C THR A 1020 -10.40 37.27 -44.41
N VAL A 1021 -10.16 36.00 -44.06
CA VAL A 1021 -9.13 35.59 -43.09
C VAL A 1021 -8.17 34.54 -43.68
N LEU A 1022 -6.89 34.61 -43.30
CA LEU A 1022 -5.86 33.60 -43.53
C LEU A 1022 -5.11 33.33 -42.21
N GLU A 1023 -4.98 32.08 -41.82
CA GLU A 1023 -4.27 31.64 -40.61
C GLU A 1023 -3.12 30.69 -40.95
N TRP A 1024 -1.93 30.89 -40.36
CA TRP A 1024 -0.78 30.00 -40.56
C TRP A 1024 0.25 30.10 -39.42
N ASP A 1025 1.05 29.06 -39.24
CA ASP A 1025 2.16 29.03 -38.28
C ASP A 1025 3.41 29.66 -38.93
N LEU A 1026 3.92 30.74 -38.34
CA LEU A 1026 5.01 31.53 -38.90
C LEU A 1026 6.21 31.59 -37.96
N GLN A 1027 7.41 31.65 -38.54
CA GLN A 1027 8.68 31.73 -37.81
C GLN A 1027 9.10 33.19 -37.58
N GLY A 1028 9.33 33.56 -36.32
CA GLY A 1028 9.77 34.89 -35.93
C GLY A 1028 11.07 35.30 -36.62
N GLY A 1029 11.12 36.52 -37.16
CA GLY A 1029 12.26 37.06 -37.89
C GLY A 1029 12.44 36.55 -39.32
N LYS A 1030 11.68 35.53 -39.77
CA LYS A 1030 11.62 35.17 -41.19
C LYS A 1030 10.72 36.15 -41.94
N THR A 1031 11.04 36.47 -43.20
CA THR A 1031 10.19 37.31 -44.05
C THR A 1031 9.34 36.43 -44.97
N TYR A 1032 8.04 36.66 -44.94
CA TYR A 1032 7.05 36.01 -45.80
C TYR A 1032 6.43 37.04 -46.76
N TYR A 1033 5.87 36.55 -47.86
CA TYR A 1033 5.31 37.37 -48.94
C TYR A 1033 3.85 37.01 -49.14
N LEU A 1034 2.98 38.01 -49.15
CA LEU A 1034 1.52 37.87 -49.24
C LEU A 1034 1.04 38.53 -50.53
N LYS A 1035 0.35 37.76 -51.36
CA LYS A 1035 -0.40 38.25 -52.52
C LYS A 1035 -1.86 38.40 -52.12
N LEU A 1036 -2.42 39.58 -52.35
CA LEU A 1036 -3.83 39.90 -52.19
C LEU A 1036 -4.45 40.15 -53.57
N SER A 1037 -5.47 39.39 -53.91
CA SER A 1037 -6.21 39.46 -55.17
C SER A 1037 -7.73 39.48 -54.93
N GLU A 1038 -8.50 39.77 -55.96
CA GLU A 1038 -9.97 39.70 -55.96
C GLU A 1038 -10.41 38.79 -57.12
N LYS A 1039 -11.45 37.99 -56.90
CA LYS A 1039 -11.92 36.96 -57.84
C LYS A 1039 -12.20 37.45 -59.26
N GLU A 1040 -12.80 38.63 -59.40
CA GLU A 1040 -13.16 39.25 -60.67
C GLU A 1040 -12.24 40.44 -61.03
N GLY A 1041 -11.16 40.65 -60.25
CA GLY A 1041 -10.20 41.74 -60.43
C GLY A 1041 -10.70 43.12 -59.98
N LYS A 1042 -11.76 43.19 -59.17
CA LYS A 1042 -12.30 44.45 -58.64
C LYS A 1042 -11.36 45.10 -57.61
N PRO A 1043 -11.32 46.44 -57.49
CA PRO A 1043 -10.56 47.11 -56.42
C PRO A 1043 -11.13 46.82 -55.03
N ILE A 1044 -10.32 46.23 -54.15
CA ILE A 1044 -10.68 45.84 -52.79
C ILE A 1044 -10.61 47.06 -51.88
N LYS A 1045 -11.73 47.46 -51.28
CA LYS A 1045 -11.78 48.60 -50.34
C LYS A 1045 -11.88 48.08 -48.90
N GLY A 1046 -10.96 48.49 -48.05
CA GLY A 1046 -10.86 47.99 -46.69
C GLY A 1046 -9.54 48.32 -46.03
N ALA A 1047 -9.27 47.62 -44.92
CA ALA A 1047 -7.97 47.62 -44.24
C ALA A 1047 -7.47 46.18 -44.05
N ILE A 1048 -6.15 46.00 -44.00
CA ILE A 1048 -5.48 44.72 -43.71
C ILE A 1048 -4.71 44.84 -42.40
N LYS A 1049 -4.66 43.73 -41.64
CA LYS A 1049 -3.94 43.65 -40.36
C LYS A 1049 -3.46 42.22 -40.10
N ALA A 1050 -2.21 42.08 -39.68
CA ALA A 1050 -1.61 40.82 -39.24
C ALA A 1050 -1.29 40.86 -37.74
N ALA A 1051 -1.54 39.77 -37.02
CA ALA A 1051 -1.26 39.66 -35.59
C ALA A 1051 -0.99 38.22 -35.15
N TRP A 1052 -0.20 38.07 -34.09
CA TRP A 1052 -0.01 36.82 -33.37
C TRP A 1052 -1.33 36.36 -32.71
N MET A 1053 -1.68 35.09 -32.87
CA MET A 1053 -2.85 34.49 -32.20
C MET A 1053 -2.46 33.95 -30.82
N ASN A 1054 -2.75 34.72 -29.77
CA ASN A 1054 -2.71 34.20 -28.40
C ASN A 1054 -3.93 33.28 -28.16
N ILE A 1055 -3.82 32.02 -28.60
CA ILE A 1055 -4.85 31.00 -28.44
C ILE A 1055 -4.97 30.64 -26.97
N ARG A 1056 -6.19 30.72 -26.42
CA ARG A 1056 -6.48 30.37 -25.03
C ARG A 1056 -7.01 28.94 -24.92
N ASN A 1057 -6.86 28.33 -23.76
CA ASN A 1057 -7.47 27.02 -23.47
C ASN A 1057 -9.00 27.09 -23.45
N ASP A 1058 -9.56 28.24 -23.01
CA ASP A 1058 -10.99 28.45 -22.78
C ASP A 1058 -11.52 29.77 -23.35
N ASN A 1059 -12.82 29.80 -23.62
CA ASN A 1059 -13.58 31.04 -23.86
C ASN A 1059 -13.73 31.82 -22.56
N SER A 1060 -13.59 33.15 -22.59
CA SER A 1060 -13.83 34.02 -21.41
C SER A 1060 -15.09 34.88 -21.57
N TYR A 1061 -15.90 34.96 -20.52
CA TYR A 1061 -17.22 35.56 -20.52
C TYR A 1061 -17.26 36.82 -19.64
N GLU A 1062 -17.83 37.92 -20.14
CA GLU A 1062 -17.97 39.20 -19.43
C GLU A 1062 -19.46 39.45 -19.13
N TYR A 1063 -19.80 39.65 -17.85
CA TYR A 1063 -21.18 39.83 -17.39
C TYR A 1063 -21.38 41.23 -16.80
N GLY A 1064 -22.54 41.83 -17.10
CA GLY A 1064 -22.97 43.12 -16.57
C GLY A 1064 -23.83 43.00 -15.32
N TYR A 1065 -24.41 44.14 -14.91
CA TYR A 1065 -25.44 44.16 -13.87
C TYR A 1065 -26.59 43.20 -14.20
N ALA A 1066 -27.11 42.54 -13.17
CA ALA A 1066 -28.14 41.49 -13.26
C ALA A 1066 -27.75 40.27 -14.15
N ASN A 1067 -26.46 39.90 -14.17
CA ASN A 1067 -25.92 38.71 -14.86
C ASN A 1067 -26.21 38.63 -16.38
N GLN A 1068 -26.44 39.78 -17.04
CA GLN A 1068 -26.55 39.84 -18.48
C GLN A 1068 -25.17 39.60 -19.12
N LEU A 1069 -25.06 38.63 -20.03
CA LEU A 1069 -23.81 38.33 -20.74
C LEU A 1069 -23.53 39.45 -21.75
N LEU A 1070 -22.59 40.34 -21.45
CA LEU A 1070 -22.21 41.47 -22.30
C LEU A 1070 -21.25 41.08 -23.42
N LYS A 1071 -20.40 40.07 -23.17
CA LYS A 1071 -19.35 39.68 -24.11
C LYS A 1071 -18.93 38.23 -23.93
N VAL A 1072 -18.63 37.57 -25.05
CA VAL A 1072 -17.81 36.35 -25.10
C VAL A 1072 -16.54 36.69 -25.88
N VAL A 1073 -15.38 36.39 -25.31
CA VAL A 1073 -14.12 36.28 -26.07
C VAL A 1073 -13.88 34.81 -26.30
N LEU A 1074 -13.83 34.39 -27.56
CA LEU A 1074 -13.55 33.01 -27.95
C LEU A 1074 -12.06 32.69 -27.77
N TYR A 1075 -11.74 31.41 -27.70
CA TYR A 1075 -10.36 30.91 -27.60
C TYR A 1075 -9.43 31.41 -28.71
N THR A 1076 -9.97 31.76 -29.88
CA THR A 1076 -9.28 32.40 -31.02
C THR A 1076 -8.99 33.89 -30.85
N GLY A 1077 -9.45 34.51 -29.77
CA GLY A 1077 -9.41 35.96 -29.54
C GLY A 1077 -10.58 36.74 -30.15
N ASP A 1078 -11.42 36.10 -30.97
CA ASP A 1078 -12.64 36.68 -31.56
C ASP A 1078 -13.68 37.08 -30.51
N GLN A 1079 -14.51 38.10 -30.77
CA GLN A 1079 -15.41 38.65 -29.75
C GLN A 1079 -16.86 38.69 -30.22
N ILE A 1080 -17.79 38.18 -29.40
CA ILE A 1080 -19.23 38.35 -29.58
C ILE A 1080 -19.70 39.33 -28.49
N VAL A 1081 -20.10 40.53 -28.90
CA VAL A 1081 -20.63 41.58 -28.00
C VAL A 1081 -22.15 41.57 -28.05
N PHE A 1082 -22.79 41.77 -26.89
CA PHE A 1082 -24.22 41.70 -26.68
C PHE A 1082 -24.73 43.05 -26.16
N GLU A 1083 -25.66 43.66 -26.89
CA GLU A 1083 -26.22 44.98 -26.59
C GLU A 1083 -27.69 44.80 -26.13
N TYR A 1084 -28.06 45.47 -25.04
CA TYR A 1084 -29.35 45.32 -24.37
C TYR A 1084 -30.13 46.65 -24.29
N ASP A 1085 -31.46 46.60 -24.24
CA ASP A 1085 -32.31 47.78 -23.98
C ASP A 1085 -32.35 48.15 -22.48
N ARG A 1086 -33.01 49.27 -22.15
CA ARG A 1086 -33.19 49.72 -20.76
C ARG A 1086 -34.09 48.80 -19.90
N ASN A 1087 -34.74 47.82 -20.49
CA ASN A 1087 -35.59 46.83 -19.81
C ASN A 1087 -34.86 45.48 -19.63
N GLY A 1088 -33.65 45.32 -20.18
CA GLY A 1088 -32.88 44.08 -20.13
C GLY A 1088 -33.13 43.10 -21.28
N ASN A 1089 -33.82 43.50 -22.35
CA ASN A 1089 -33.98 42.68 -23.55
C ASN A 1089 -32.74 42.79 -24.44
N LEU A 1090 -32.25 41.68 -24.98
CA LEU A 1090 -31.15 41.68 -25.94
C LEU A 1090 -31.62 42.29 -27.28
N THR A 1091 -31.02 43.40 -27.70
CA THR A 1091 -31.38 44.11 -28.95
C THR A 1091 -30.45 43.79 -30.11
N LYS A 1092 -29.18 43.49 -29.84
CA LYS A 1092 -28.18 43.24 -30.90
C LYS A 1092 -27.04 42.33 -30.43
N ARG A 1093 -26.53 41.52 -31.37
CA ARG A 1093 -25.31 40.71 -31.23
C ARG A 1093 -24.33 41.17 -32.30
N THR A 1094 -23.09 41.49 -31.92
CA THR A 1094 -22.06 41.99 -32.81
C THR A 1094 -20.85 41.04 -32.75
N LYS A 1095 -20.59 40.25 -33.81
CA LYS A 1095 -19.34 39.49 -33.96
C LYS A 1095 -18.25 40.45 -34.45
N LYS A 1096 -17.16 40.57 -33.70
CA LYS A 1096 -15.91 41.22 -34.10
C LYS A 1096 -14.85 40.14 -34.33
N ILE A 1097 -14.01 40.35 -35.34
CA ILE A 1097 -12.96 39.40 -35.75
C ILE A 1097 -11.59 39.91 -35.31
N PHE A 1098 -10.84 39.09 -34.56
CA PHE A 1098 -9.44 39.37 -34.26
C PHE A 1098 -8.65 39.37 -35.58
N PRO A 1099 -7.77 40.36 -35.86
CA PRO A 1099 -7.24 41.39 -34.96
C PRO A 1099 -7.91 42.79 -35.00
N PHE A 1100 -9.12 42.92 -35.54
CA PHE A 1100 -9.87 44.20 -35.64
C PHE A 1100 -10.83 44.49 -34.47
N ASN A 1101 -10.61 43.85 -33.32
CA ASN A 1101 -11.52 43.86 -32.16
C ASN A 1101 -11.47 45.13 -31.30
#